data_AF-A0A1B0APS3-F1
#
_entry.id   AF-A0A1B0APS3-F1
#
_cell.length_a   1.000
_cell.length_b   1.000
_cell.length_c   1.000
_cell.angle_alpha   90.00
_cell.angle_beta   90.00
_cell.angle_gamma   90.00
#
_symmetry.space_group_name_H-M   'P 1'
#
loop_
_entity.id
_entity.type
_entity.pdbx_description
1 polymer ?
#
loop_
_entity_poly.entity_id
_entity_poly.type
_entity_poly.pdbx_seq_one_letter_code
_entity_poly.pdbx_strand_id
1 'polypeptide(L)'
;MFFRWTFHVQNYQSKMSKLISYVKGLLRSTNVILSQQRYTKSQQAKKGYDLIVVGGGIVGVTSAREILERHPYLKVAIVEKESKLAVHQSGHTDGIVYTGVFCKPDSLNAKLCAEGHRLTCAYLDKKRIPHKKCGKLIVATHVNEIKHLMRLYQNGMANDVPNLKLLHNEDEIRKLEPFCRGIKALWSPETSIVDWAKVTENVALDFKANNGEIVLNFKVIKFSETKGDKAAEYPISLHGCLDSEILHAKNVLTCGGLQCDLLAKKTGCSREPLTIPFRSEQLLIATEKQHMIKGIIFSTPTTNLSFLVPHFTPHMDESILYGPSTLLAPGRESYKWRDANIIDLFNALRYPGFIKMVSQNCRIGFEEVRKFIYLHSQVNQLQKLIRELKISDIKRAQAGLQAYNVNRDVLGSHICYDNSGALQEVFKDELNITTTQFTLIYSIYSWPNIVLCFLGGFLLDRVFGVRLGTNIYLVILLAGQLVFAGGGILGTFWLMIVGRFIFGIGAESLAVAQNNYAVLWFKGKELNMVFGLQLSVARLGSTVNFWVMQPIYDYVKQYYPDNAIGIVMLLAASTCVFSLLCALILGWMDKRAERILRRDINSKGEVAKLSDITTFKITFWMVSVICVAYYVSIFPFIALGKGFFMEKFNLPPEEANNVNSILYLISAVASPLFGFIIDKTGHNVDWIFLAVSSTMGAHSLLTFTMVNPYVGMVIMGLSYSVLASSLWPLVALIVPEYQLGTAYGFCQSIQNLGLAIVTILSGLIVDKSHGDYVWLEVFYLGWLTIAFVANTVIYVYDRKTKGNLNRAPTKT
;
A
#
# COMPACT_ATOMS: atom_id res chain seq x y z
N MET A 1 -21.05 62.47 -45.96
CA MET A 1 -20.55 61.39 -45.06
C MET A 1 -21.49 60.16 -45.01
N PHE A 2 -22.32 59.91 -46.05
CA PHE A 2 -23.25 58.76 -46.10
C PHE A 2 -22.90 57.70 -47.17
N PHE A 3 -21.94 57.97 -48.04
CA PHE A 3 -21.55 57.05 -49.14
C PHE A 3 -20.40 56.09 -48.80
N ARG A 4 -19.73 56.26 -47.65
CA ARG A 4 -18.59 55.41 -47.25
C ARG A 4 -18.99 54.22 -46.37
N TRP A 5 -20.25 54.17 -45.90
CA TRP A 5 -20.74 53.11 -45.02
C TRP A 5 -21.40 51.95 -45.80
N THR A 6 -22.08 52.24 -46.91
CA THR A 6 -22.75 51.23 -47.76
C THR A 6 -21.77 50.30 -48.48
N PHE A 7 -20.60 50.79 -48.88
CA PHE A 7 -19.57 49.97 -49.55
C PHE A 7 -18.89 48.96 -48.61
N HIS A 8 -18.83 49.23 -47.30
CA HIS A 8 -18.26 48.29 -46.33
C HIS A 8 -19.23 47.16 -45.98
N VAL A 9 -20.54 47.42 -45.95
CA VAL A 9 -21.55 46.40 -45.64
C VAL A 9 -21.71 45.39 -46.79
N GLN A 10 -21.68 45.83 -48.05
CA GLN A 10 -21.76 44.92 -49.21
C GLN A 10 -20.53 44.00 -49.34
N ASN A 11 -19.33 44.51 -49.01
CA ASN A 11 -18.11 43.71 -49.06
C ASN A 11 -18.07 42.63 -47.95
N TYR A 12 -18.68 42.92 -46.79
CA TYR A 12 -18.86 41.94 -45.72
C TYR A 12 -19.88 40.84 -46.09
N GLN A 13 -21.01 41.19 -46.72
CA GLN A 13 -21.99 40.21 -47.18
C GLN A 13 -21.44 39.26 -48.26
N SER A 14 -20.65 39.77 -49.20
CA SER A 14 -19.98 38.97 -50.23
C SER A 14 -18.92 38.01 -49.66
N LYS A 15 -18.14 38.45 -48.66
CA LYS A 15 -17.19 37.57 -47.96
C LYS A 15 -17.90 36.51 -47.12
N MET A 16 -19.01 36.86 -46.46
CA MET A 16 -19.86 35.92 -45.71
C MET A 16 -20.48 34.85 -46.63
N SER A 17 -20.99 35.22 -47.81
CA SER A 17 -21.60 34.25 -48.73
C SER A 17 -20.58 33.25 -49.29
N LYS A 18 -19.37 33.70 -49.61
CA LYS A 18 -18.25 32.81 -50.00
C LYS A 18 -17.82 31.89 -48.86
N LEU A 19 -17.76 32.39 -47.62
CA LEU A 19 -17.46 31.57 -46.44
C LEU A 19 -18.54 30.51 -46.22
N ILE A 20 -19.82 30.87 -46.35
CA ILE A 20 -20.96 29.94 -46.22
C ILE A 20 -20.93 28.88 -47.33
N SER A 21 -20.58 29.25 -48.57
CA SER A 21 -20.42 28.30 -49.67
C SER A 21 -19.28 27.31 -49.42
N TYR A 22 -18.13 27.80 -48.93
CA TYR A 22 -16.97 26.98 -48.59
C TYR A 22 -17.28 26.03 -47.43
N VAL A 23 -17.97 26.51 -46.39
CA VAL A 23 -18.46 25.69 -45.28
C VAL A 23 -19.49 24.66 -45.74
N LYS A 24 -20.40 25.01 -46.65
CA LYS A 24 -21.35 24.04 -47.27
C LYS A 24 -20.65 22.97 -48.11
N GLY A 25 -19.57 23.33 -48.82
CA GLY A 25 -18.72 22.39 -49.55
C GLY A 25 -17.97 21.43 -48.61
N LEU A 26 -17.40 21.96 -47.52
CA LEU A 26 -16.77 21.17 -46.47
C LEU A 26 -17.79 20.21 -45.83
N LEU A 27 -18.99 20.70 -45.50
CA LEU A 27 -20.09 19.90 -44.94
C LEU A 27 -20.58 18.81 -45.89
N ARG A 28 -20.62 19.06 -47.21
CA ARG A 28 -20.96 18.02 -48.20
C ARG A 28 -19.89 16.93 -48.28
N SER A 29 -18.61 17.32 -48.30
CA SER A 29 -17.50 16.34 -48.32
C SER A 29 -17.44 15.49 -47.05
N THR A 30 -17.67 16.10 -45.88
CA THR A 30 -17.80 15.38 -44.60
C THR A 30 -19.04 14.50 -44.58
N ASN A 31 -20.17 14.94 -45.13
CA ASN A 31 -21.39 14.11 -45.18
C ASN A 31 -21.25 12.87 -46.09
N VAL A 32 -20.45 12.92 -47.16
CA VAL A 32 -20.18 11.74 -48.01
C VAL A 32 -19.23 10.76 -47.32
N ILE A 33 -18.22 11.26 -46.59
CA ILE A 33 -17.33 10.41 -45.78
C ILE A 33 -18.10 9.79 -44.60
N LEU A 34 -18.96 10.57 -43.95
CA LEU A 34 -19.84 10.11 -42.87
C LEU A 34 -20.91 9.14 -43.36
N SER A 35 -21.41 9.26 -44.59
CA SER A 35 -22.40 8.33 -45.14
C SER A 35 -21.78 6.97 -45.49
N GLN A 36 -20.57 6.95 -46.07
CA GLN A 36 -19.82 5.71 -46.26
C GLN A 36 -19.44 5.05 -44.93
N GLN A 37 -18.95 5.83 -43.94
CA GLN A 37 -18.70 5.30 -42.58
C GLN A 37 -19.98 4.78 -41.89
N ARG A 38 -21.13 5.44 -42.08
CA ARG A 38 -22.44 4.98 -41.55
C ARG A 38 -22.89 3.69 -42.23
N TYR A 39 -22.64 3.51 -43.52
CA TYR A 39 -23.01 2.30 -44.25
C TYR A 39 -22.20 1.09 -43.75
N THR A 40 -20.88 1.24 -43.56
CA THR A 40 -20.01 0.19 -42.98
C THR A 40 -20.32 -0.08 -41.50
N LYS A 41 -20.58 0.97 -40.70
CA LYS A 41 -21.00 0.84 -39.28
C LYS A 41 -22.35 0.14 -39.11
N SER A 42 -23.31 0.36 -40.03
CA SER A 42 -24.64 -0.28 -39.94
C SER A 42 -24.62 -1.78 -40.23
N GLN A 43 -23.66 -2.27 -41.03
CA GLN A 43 -23.41 -3.70 -41.21
C GLN A 43 -22.70 -4.35 -40.01
N GLN A 44 -21.83 -3.62 -39.30
CA GLN A 44 -21.11 -4.10 -38.11
C GLN A 44 -22.03 -4.26 -36.87
N ALA A 45 -23.00 -3.36 -36.69
CA ALA A 45 -23.93 -3.36 -35.55
C ALA A 45 -24.94 -4.53 -35.52
N LYS A 46 -24.99 -5.38 -36.57
CA LYS A 46 -25.91 -6.54 -36.64
C LYS A 46 -25.25 -7.89 -36.32
N LYS A 47 -23.93 -7.97 -36.16
CA LYS A 47 -23.20 -9.23 -35.95
C LYS A 47 -23.08 -9.59 -34.46
N GLY A 48 -23.32 -10.86 -34.15
CA GLY A 48 -22.97 -11.47 -32.86
C GLY A 48 -21.62 -12.19 -32.94
N TYR A 49 -20.87 -12.16 -31.84
CA TYR A 49 -19.53 -12.76 -31.71
C TYR A 49 -19.50 -13.78 -30.57
N ASP A 50 -18.67 -14.82 -30.70
CA ASP A 50 -18.43 -15.75 -29.60
C ASP A 50 -17.53 -15.13 -28.52
N LEU A 51 -16.60 -14.26 -28.94
CA LEU A 51 -15.71 -13.51 -28.05
C LEU A 51 -15.43 -12.11 -28.60
N ILE A 52 -15.56 -11.10 -27.74
CA ILE A 52 -15.00 -9.77 -28.01
C ILE A 52 -13.85 -9.48 -27.04
N VAL A 53 -12.70 -9.10 -27.59
CA VAL A 53 -11.54 -8.63 -26.84
C VAL A 53 -11.52 -7.10 -26.85
N VAL A 54 -11.55 -6.47 -25.67
CA VAL A 54 -11.58 -5.01 -25.49
C VAL A 54 -10.17 -4.49 -25.25
N GLY A 55 -9.59 -3.83 -26.24
CA GLY A 55 -8.23 -3.25 -26.21
C GLY A 55 -7.33 -3.85 -27.29
N GLY A 56 -6.81 -2.99 -28.17
CA GLY A 56 -5.93 -3.28 -29.30
C GLY A 56 -4.45 -3.08 -29.00
N GLY A 57 -4.04 -3.21 -27.74
CA GLY A 57 -2.63 -3.34 -27.35
C GLY A 57 -2.11 -4.76 -27.56
N ILE A 58 -0.78 -4.95 -27.44
CA ILE A 58 -0.12 -6.24 -27.72
C ILE A 58 -0.80 -7.41 -27.00
N VAL A 59 -1.14 -7.25 -25.71
CA VAL A 59 -1.80 -8.29 -24.89
C VAL A 59 -3.15 -8.69 -25.46
N GLY A 60 -3.98 -7.72 -25.85
CA GLY A 60 -5.31 -7.99 -26.40
C GLY A 60 -5.23 -8.66 -27.77
N VAL A 61 -4.36 -8.14 -28.64
CA VAL A 61 -4.17 -8.66 -30.00
C VAL A 61 -3.56 -10.07 -29.99
N THR A 62 -2.55 -10.35 -29.15
CA THR A 62 -1.98 -11.70 -29.02
C THR A 62 -2.97 -12.69 -28.41
N SER A 63 -3.77 -12.26 -27.42
CA SER A 63 -4.79 -13.12 -26.82
C SER A 63 -5.86 -13.50 -27.83
N ALA A 64 -6.36 -12.53 -28.61
CA ALA A 64 -7.34 -12.77 -29.66
C ALA A 64 -6.78 -13.71 -30.74
N ARG A 65 -5.54 -13.47 -31.19
CA ARG A 65 -4.85 -14.31 -32.18
C ARG A 65 -4.69 -15.75 -31.68
N GLU A 66 -4.19 -15.95 -30.46
CA GLU A 66 -3.97 -17.28 -29.88
C GLU A 66 -5.28 -18.05 -29.70
N ILE A 67 -6.35 -17.39 -29.24
CA ILE A 67 -7.67 -18.01 -29.10
C ILE A 67 -8.20 -18.48 -30.45
N LEU A 68 -8.06 -17.65 -31.48
CA LEU A 68 -8.55 -17.98 -32.82
C LEU A 68 -7.69 -19.06 -33.50
N GLU A 69 -6.38 -19.09 -33.26
CA GLU A 69 -5.50 -20.18 -33.71
C GLU A 69 -5.89 -21.53 -33.10
N ARG A 70 -6.28 -21.56 -31.82
CA ARG A 70 -6.72 -22.79 -31.13
C ARG A 70 -8.15 -23.17 -31.44
N HIS A 71 -9.01 -22.20 -31.75
CA HIS A 71 -10.43 -22.40 -32.01
C HIS A 71 -10.88 -21.63 -33.27
N PRO A 72 -10.51 -22.11 -34.48
CA PRO A 72 -10.75 -21.39 -35.74
C PRO A 72 -12.23 -21.18 -36.10
N TYR A 73 -13.13 -21.91 -35.46
CA TYR A 73 -14.58 -21.81 -35.66
C TYR A 73 -15.24 -20.68 -34.87
N LEU A 74 -14.54 -20.07 -33.91
CA LEU A 74 -15.09 -18.97 -33.11
C LEU A 74 -15.11 -17.67 -33.91
N LYS A 75 -16.22 -16.93 -33.81
CA LYS A 75 -16.30 -15.55 -34.28
C LYS A 75 -15.71 -14.62 -33.23
N VAL A 76 -14.46 -14.20 -33.44
CA VAL A 76 -13.73 -13.33 -32.51
C VAL A 76 -13.57 -11.93 -33.08
N ALA A 77 -13.84 -10.91 -32.27
CA ALA A 77 -13.55 -9.53 -32.61
C ALA A 77 -12.65 -8.83 -31.57
N ILE A 78 -11.84 -7.88 -32.04
CA ILE A 78 -11.12 -6.91 -31.21
C ILE A 78 -11.80 -5.56 -31.34
N VAL A 79 -12.11 -4.91 -30.23
CA VAL A 79 -12.59 -3.52 -30.22
C VAL A 79 -11.53 -2.61 -29.61
N GLU A 80 -11.20 -1.51 -30.30
CA GLU A 80 -10.18 -0.54 -29.89
C GLU A 80 -10.76 0.87 -30.01
N LYS A 81 -10.56 1.69 -28.97
CA LYS A 81 -11.06 3.07 -28.91
C LYS A 81 -10.33 3.98 -29.88
N GLU A 82 -9.07 3.70 -30.16
CA GLU A 82 -8.22 4.49 -31.04
C GLU A 82 -8.45 4.15 -32.52
N SER A 83 -7.97 5.04 -33.39
CA SER A 83 -8.03 4.86 -34.85
C SER A 83 -7.01 3.86 -35.38
N LYS A 84 -6.08 3.39 -34.52
CA LYS A 84 -5.01 2.42 -34.82
C LYS A 84 -4.74 1.55 -33.59
N LEU A 85 -4.13 0.40 -33.80
CA LEU A 85 -3.67 -0.48 -32.73
C LEU A 85 -2.40 0.07 -32.07
N ALA A 86 -2.08 -0.41 -30.86
CA ALA A 86 -0.84 -0.10 -30.14
C ALA A 86 -0.56 1.40 -29.86
N VAL A 87 -1.55 2.29 -29.96
CA VAL A 87 -1.37 3.75 -29.76
C VAL A 87 -0.92 4.14 -28.35
N HIS A 88 -1.16 3.31 -27.34
CA HIS A 88 -0.83 3.60 -25.93
C HIS A 88 0.43 2.86 -25.48
N GLN A 89 0.36 2.11 -24.37
CA GLN A 89 1.53 1.53 -23.71
C GLN A 89 2.37 0.67 -24.65
N SER A 90 1.75 -0.16 -25.50
CA SER A 90 2.46 -1.05 -26.43
C SER A 90 3.31 -0.31 -27.47
N GLY A 91 2.91 0.87 -27.92
CA GLY A 91 3.70 1.71 -28.82
C GLY A 91 4.63 2.70 -28.12
N HIS A 92 4.57 2.78 -26.80
CA HIS A 92 5.39 3.68 -25.96
C HIS A 92 6.21 2.89 -24.93
N THR A 93 6.87 1.82 -25.39
CA THR A 93 7.76 0.99 -24.57
C THR A 93 9.23 1.29 -24.87
N ASP A 94 10.13 0.73 -24.07
CA ASP A 94 11.57 0.71 -24.32
C ASP A 94 11.98 -0.23 -25.48
N GLY A 95 11.04 -0.98 -26.06
CA GLY A 95 11.36 -1.93 -27.14
C GLY A 95 12.06 -3.20 -26.68
N ILE A 96 12.33 -3.39 -25.37
CA ILE A 96 13.18 -4.49 -24.90
C ILE A 96 12.40 -5.80 -24.86
N VAL A 97 13.00 -6.88 -25.38
CA VAL A 97 12.56 -8.27 -25.17
C VAL A 97 13.34 -8.83 -23.98
N TYR A 98 12.71 -8.79 -22.80
CA TYR A 98 13.34 -9.15 -21.54
C TYR A 98 13.57 -10.66 -21.38
N THR A 99 14.73 -11.03 -20.82
CA THR A 99 15.12 -12.42 -20.55
C THR A 99 14.78 -12.90 -19.13
N GLY A 100 14.30 -12.02 -18.24
CA GLY A 100 13.87 -12.40 -16.88
C GLY A 100 14.86 -12.11 -15.73
N VAL A 101 16.00 -11.46 -15.98
CA VAL A 101 17.01 -11.16 -14.92
C VAL A 101 16.45 -10.38 -13.71
N PHE A 102 15.49 -9.48 -13.95
CA PHE A 102 14.86 -8.66 -12.90
C PHE A 102 13.67 -9.35 -12.23
N CYS A 103 13.23 -10.51 -12.74
CA CYS A 103 12.07 -11.20 -12.20
C CYS A 103 12.46 -11.97 -10.94
N LYS A 104 11.60 -11.89 -9.91
CA LYS A 104 11.74 -12.75 -8.73
C LYS A 104 11.53 -14.21 -9.16
N PRO A 105 12.39 -15.16 -8.75
CA PRO A 105 12.20 -16.58 -9.01
C PRO A 105 10.81 -17.08 -8.59
N ASP A 106 10.32 -18.08 -9.32
CA ASP A 106 9.00 -18.72 -9.18
C ASP A 106 7.77 -17.82 -9.38
N SER A 107 7.96 -16.51 -9.59
CA SER A 107 6.86 -15.59 -9.85
C SER A 107 6.22 -15.84 -11.21
N LEU A 108 4.94 -15.47 -11.34
CA LEU A 108 4.24 -15.52 -12.63
C LEU A 108 4.97 -14.66 -13.67
N ASN A 109 5.55 -13.52 -13.26
CA ASN A 109 6.36 -12.67 -14.15
C ASN A 109 7.62 -13.39 -14.65
N ALA A 110 8.32 -14.16 -13.81
CA ALA A 110 9.49 -14.94 -14.25
C ALA A 110 9.07 -15.98 -15.30
N LYS A 111 8.02 -16.75 -15.02
CA LYS A 111 7.51 -17.79 -15.92
C LYS A 111 7.04 -17.22 -17.26
N LEU A 112 6.23 -16.15 -17.22
CA LEU A 112 5.72 -15.49 -18.42
C LEU A 112 6.82 -14.74 -19.19
N CYS A 113 7.83 -14.19 -18.51
CA CYS A 113 8.95 -13.52 -19.18
C CYS A 113 9.84 -14.52 -19.91
N ALA A 114 10.17 -15.66 -19.29
CA ALA A 114 10.98 -16.69 -19.91
C ALA A 114 10.27 -17.31 -21.12
N GLU A 115 9.02 -17.74 -20.94
CA GLU A 115 8.24 -18.33 -22.04
C GLU A 115 7.89 -17.28 -23.11
N GLY A 116 7.57 -16.05 -22.69
CA GLY A 116 7.32 -14.92 -23.56
C GLY A 116 8.53 -14.55 -24.42
N HIS A 117 9.75 -14.54 -23.86
CA HIS A 117 10.99 -14.33 -24.60
C HIS A 117 11.16 -15.38 -25.71
N ARG A 118 11.06 -16.66 -25.33
CA ARG A 118 11.18 -17.79 -26.27
C ARG A 118 10.17 -17.70 -27.42
N LEU A 119 8.90 -17.52 -27.09
CA LEU A 119 7.81 -17.43 -28.07
C LEU A 119 7.93 -16.17 -28.95
N THR A 120 8.34 -15.04 -28.37
CA THR A 120 8.54 -13.78 -29.11
C THR A 120 9.68 -13.94 -30.10
N CYS A 121 10.86 -14.40 -29.67
CA CYS A 121 11.99 -14.60 -30.57
C CYS A 121 11.63 -15.52 -31.74
N ALA A 122 11.01 -16.67 -31.46
CA ALA A 122 10.57 -17.59 -32.50
C ALA A 122 9.56 -16.95 -33.48
N TYR A 123 8.65 -16.10 -32.98
CA TYR A 123 7.70 -15.38 -33.82
C TYR A 123 8.37 -14.32 -34.68
N LEU A 124 9.31 -13.55 -34.12
CA LEU A 124 10.07 -12.52 -34.84
C LEU A 124 10.88 -13.15 -35.98
N ASP A 125 11.54 -14.28 -35.74
CA ASP A 125 12.28 -15.03 -36.76
C ASP A 125 11.35 -15.56 -37.85
N LYS A 126 10.25 -16.24 -37.45
CA LYS A 126 9.26 -16.80 -38.37
C LYS A 126 8.65 -15.74 -39.29
N LYS A 127 8.35 -14.56 -38.76
CA LYS A 127 7.73 -13.44 -39.49
C LYS A 127 8.74 -12.49 -40.12
N ARG A 128 10.05 -12.72 -39.91
CA ARG A 128 11.14 -11.84 -40.35
C ARG A 128 10.91 -10.39 -39.90
N ILE A 129 10.42 -10.21 -38.68
CA ILE A 129 10.23 -8.88 -38.09
C ILE A 129 11.61 -8.38 -37.62
N PRO A 130 12.05 -7.18 -38.07
CA PRO A 130 13.34 -6.63 -37.66
C PRO A 130 13.45 -6.52 -36.14
N HIS A 131 14.50 -7.12 -35.59
CA HIS A 131 14.87 -7.03 -34.19
C HIS A 131 16.39 -7.10 -34.07
N LYS A 132 16.96 -6.56 -32.99
CA LYS A 132 18.42 -6.51 -32.79
C LYS A 132 18.80 -7.14 -31.47
N LYS A 133 19.57 -8.23 -31.51
CA LYS A 133 20.17 -8.85 -30.32
C LYS A 133 21.42 -8.07 -29.90
N CYS A 134 21.21 -7.03 -29.11
CA CYS A 134 22.26 -6.13 -28.64
C CYS A 134 22.76 -6.47 -27.22
N GLY A 135 22.10 -7.43 -26.54
CA GLY A 135 22.40 -7.83 -25.17
C GLY A 135 22.16 -6.73 -24.14
N LYS A 136 22.26 -7.10 -22.87
CA LYS A 136 22.04 -6.21 -21.73
C LYS A 136 23.13 -6.33 -20.69
N LEU A 137 23.73 -5.20 -20.34
CA LEU A 137 24.72 -5.04 -19.30
C LEU A 137 24.09 -4.36 -18.09
N ILE A 138 24.16 -4.95 -16.89
CA ILE A 138 23.72 -4.34 -15.63
C ILE A 138 24.97 -4.04 -14.80
N VAL A 139 25.23 -2.78 -14.51
CA VAL A 139 26.53 -2.31 -14.01
C VAL A 139 26.42 -1.80 -12.59
N ALA A 140 27.29 -2.28 -11.71
CA ALA A 140 27.52 -1.73 -10.39
C ALA A 140 28.68 -0.72 -10.47
N THR A 141 28.38 0.53 -10.17
CA THR A 141 29.32 1.66 -10.17
C THR A 141 29.93 1.91 -8.80
N HIS A 142 29.32 1.35 -7.74
CA HIS A 142 29.74 1.51 -6.34
C HIS A 142 29.74 0.16 -5.60
N VAL A 143 30.57 0.02 -4.56
CA VAL A 143 30.72 -1.23 -3.80
C VAL A 143 29.42 -1.69 -3.14
N ASN A 144 28.58 -0.75 -2.69
CA ASN A 144 27.27 -1.03 -2.08
C ASN A 144 26.25 -1.61 -3.09
N GLU A 145 26.43 -1.41 -4.39
CA GLU A 145 25.59 -1.94 -5.46
C GLU A 145 25.89 -3.42 -5.76
N ILE A 146 27.11 -3.88 -5.48
CA ILE A 146 27.56 -5.26 -5.78
C ILE A 146 26.62 -6.30 -5.16
N LYS A 147 26.16 -6.06 -3.94
CA LYS A 147 25.22 -6.98 -3.25
C LYS A 147 23.89 -7.14 -4.01
N HIS A 148 23.37 -6.05 -4.58
CA HIS A 148 22.14 -6.06 -5.38
C HIS A 148 22.38 -6.73 -6.73
N LEU A 149 23.53 -6.45 -7.36
CA LEU A 149 23.96 -7.11 -8.58
C LEU A 149 24.07 -8.63 -8.40
N MET A 150 24.69 -9.10 -7.31
CA MET A 150 24.79 -10.53 -7.01
C MET A 150 23.43 -11.19 -6.77
N ARG A 151 22.45 -10.46 -6.20
CA ARG A 151 21.08 -10.96 -6.09
C ARG A 151 20.41 -11.10 -7.47
N LEU A 152 20.60 -10.14 -8.36
CA LEU A 152 20.12 -10.26 -9.75
C LEU A 152 20.77 -11.44 -10.48
N TYR A 153 22.04 -11.71 -10.19
CA TYR A 153 22.72 -12.88 -10.74
C TYR A 153 22.05 -14.17 -10.28
N GLN A 154 21.83 -14.32 -8.97
CA GLN A 154 21.15 -15.47 -8.39
C GLN A 154 19.73 -15.64 -8.95
N ASN A 155 18.97 -14.55 -9.06
CA ASN A 155 17.64 -14.56 -9.67
C ASN A 155 17.70 -15.00 -11.13
N GLY A 156 18.65 -14.46 -11.90
CA GLY A 156 18.82 -14.82 -13.31
C GLY A 156 19.20 -16.28 -13.50
N MET A 157 20.07 -16.81 -12.65
CA MET A 157 20.41 -18.24 -12.63
C MET A 157 19.18 -19.10 -12.30
N ALA A 158 18.38 -18.71 -11.30
CA ALA A 158 17.17 -19.43 -10.91
C ALA A 158 16.03 -19.32 -11.94
N ASN A 159 16.05 -18.30 -12.79
CA ASN A 159 15.10 -18.12 -13.88
C ASN A 159 15.60 -18.71 -15.22
N ASP A 160 16.70 -19.47 -15.19
CA ASP A 160 17.34 -20.04 -16.38
C ASP A 160 17.62 -19.00 -17.49
N VAL A 161 18.04 -17.80 -17.09
CA VAL A 161 18.40 -16.73 -18.05
C VAL A 161 19.55 -17.24 -18.93
N PRO A 162 19.37 -17.35 -20.25
CA PRO A 162 20.36 -18.03 -21.06
C PRO A 162 21.65 -17.20 -21.19
N ASN A 163 22.79 -17.89 -21.11
CA ASN A 163 24.13 -17.33 -21.30
C ASN A 163 24.47 -16.14 -20.37
N LEU A 164 23.84 -16.05 -19.19
CA LEU A 164 24.10 -14.99 -18.21
C LEU A 164 25.52 -15.09 -17.64
N LYS A 165 26.29 -14.00 -17.72
CA LYS A 165 27.69 -13.94 -17.25
C LYS A 165 27.88 -12.86 -16.20
N LEU A 166 28.67 -13.17 -15.17
CA LEU A 166 29.16 -12.19 -14.21
C LEU A 166 30.52 -11.66 -14.69
N LEU A 167 30.65 -10.35 -14.82
CA LEU A 167 31.88 -9.66 -15.17
C LEU A 167 32.52 -9.09 -13.91
N HIS A 168 33.80 -9.37 -13.68
CA HIS A 168 34.44 -9.17 -12.39
C HIS A 168 35.15 -7.83 -12.21
N ASN A 169 35.48 -7.15 -13.31
CA ASN A 169 36.29 -5.93 -13.32
C ASN A 169 35.88 -4.99 -14.48
N GLU A 170 36.43 -3.79 -14.48
CA GLU A 170 36.15 -2.76 -15.48
C GLU A 170 36.65 -3.15 -16.88
N ASP A 171 37.77 -3.87 -17.00
CA ASP A 171 38.33 -4.27 -18.31
C ASP A 171 37.40 -5.22 -19.06
N GLU A 172 36.78 -6.17 -18.35
CA GLU A 172 35.74 -7.05 -18.89
C GLU A 172 34.50 -6.27 -19.35
N ILE A 173 34.10 -5.25 -18.59
CA ILE A 173 32.99 -4.35 -18.96
C ILE A 173 33.33 -3.58 -20.24
N ARG A 174 34.53 -3.00 -20.32
CA ARG A 174 34.98 -2.17 -21.44
C ARG A 174 35.22 -2.95 -22.73
N LYS A 175 35.50 -4.25 -22.64
CA LYS A 175 35.55 -5.13 -23.82
C LYS A 175 34.19 -5.21 -24.54
N LEU A 176 33.09 -5.17 -23.78
CA LEU A 176 31.73 -5.15 -24.34
C LEU A 176 31.27 -3.73 -24.67
N GLU A 177 31.41 -2.80 -23.73
CA GLU A 177 30.98 -1.39 -23.85
C GLU A 177 32.17 -0.46 -23.52
N PRO A 178 32.98 -0.03 -24.51
CA PRO A 178 34.26 0.66 -24.28
C PRO A 178 34.22 1.93 -23.42
N PHE A 179 33.09 2.64 -23.49
CA PHE A 179 32.84 3.88 -22.76
C PHE A 179 32.14 3.65 -21.41
N CYS A 180 31.68 2.43 -21.13
CA CYS A 180 31.04 2.11 -19.86
C CYS A 180 32.07 2.00 -18.73
N ARG A 181 31.72 2.52 -17.55
CA ARG A 181 32.52 2.47 -16.32
C ARG A 181 31.75 1.73 -15.22
N GLY A 182 32.44 0.87 -14.49
CA GLY A 182 31.85 0.11 -13.40
C GLY A 182 32.85 -0.81 -12.72
N ILE A 183 32.52 -1.20 -11.49
CA ILE A 183 33.35 -2.08 -10.66
C ILE A 183 33.05 -3.55 -10.98
N LYS A 184 31.78 -3.88 -11.27
CA LYS A 184 31.30 -5.23 -11.55
C LYS A 184 30.03 -5.17 -12.40
N ALA A 185 29.75 -6.17 -13.23
CA ALA A 185 28.53 -6.16 -14.05
C ALA A 185 27.94 -7.55 -14.31
N LEU A 186 26.68 -7.58 -14.74
CA LEU A 186 26.03 -8.76 -15.31
C LEU A 186 25.78 -8.55 -16.79
N TRP A 187 26.15 -9.54 -17.59
CA TRP A 187 25.96 -9.55 -19.02
C TRP A 187 24.94 -10.63 -19.42
N SER A 188 23.84 -10.19 -20.03
CA SER A 188 22.75 -11.01 -20.57
C SER A 188 22.73 -10.87 -22.09
N PRO A 189 23.42 -11.75 -22.84
CA PRO A 189 23.61 -11.60 -24.29
C PRO A 189 22.35 -11.88 -25.12
N GLU A 190 21.37 -12.62 -24.59
CA GLU A 190 20.13 -12.96 -25.30
C GLU A 190 19.07 -11.86 -25.29
N THR A 191 19.33 -10.73 -24.64
CA THR A 191 18.40 -9.59 -24.64
C THR A 191 18.43 -8.90 -26.01
N SER A 192 17.25 -8.61 -26.55
CA SER A 192 17.08 -7.94 -27.84
C SER A 192 16.14 -6.76 -27.74
N ILE A 193 16.11 -5.94 -28.79
CA ILE A 193 15.18 -4.83 -28.98
C ILE A 193 14.32 -5.06 -30.22
N VAL A 194 13.08 -4.56 -30.18
CA VAL A 194 12.09 -4.66 -31.25
C VAL A 194 11.13 -3.47 -31.22
N ASP A 195 10.49 -3.18 -32.35
CA ASP A 195 9.34 -2.28 -32.40
C ASP A 195 8.04 -3.04 -32.04
N TRP A 196 7.56 -2.87 -30.81
CA TRP A 196 6.35 -3.54 -30.31
C TRP A 196 5.06 -3.07 -31.01
N ALA A 197 5.03 -1.86 -31.59
CA ALA A 197 3.89 -1.44 -32.41
C ALA A 197 3.85 -2.26 -33.69
N LYS A 198 4.98 -2.40 -34.38
CA LYS A 198 5.12 -3.24 -35.57
C LYS A 198 4.85 -4.71 -35.29
N VAL A 199 5.27 -5.23 -34.14
CA VAL A 199 4.92 -6.60 -33.70
C VAL A 199 3.41 -6.72 -33.52
N THR A 200 2.77 -5.77 -32.84
CA THR A 200 1.31 -5.78 -32.64
C THR A 200 0.56 -5.76 -33.96
N GLU A 201 1.02 -4.96 -34.94
CA GLU A 201 0.44 -4.91 -36.29
C GLU A 201 0.57 -6.24 -37.01
N ASN A 202 1.74 -6.91 -36.95
CA ASN A 202 1.93 -8.22 -37.58
C ASN A 202 1.04 -9.31 -36.94
N VAL A 203 0.91 -9.31 -35.61
CA VAL A 203 0.00 -10.23 -34.92
C VAL A 203 -1.45 -9.94 -35.30
N ALA A 204 -1.82 -8.68 -35.51
CA ALA A 204 -3.15 -8.30 -35.98
C ALA A 204 -3.42 -8.77 -37.42
N LEU A 205 -2.40 -8.79 -38.30
CA LEU A 205 -2.51 -9.38 -39.63
C LEU A 205 -2.77 -10.88 -39.56
N ASP A 206 -2.08 -11.59 -38.67
CA ASP A 206 -2.32 -13.03 -38.44
C ASP A 206 -3.74 -13.30 -37.93
N PHE A 207 -4.20 -12.49 -36.97
CA PHE A 207 -5.56 -12.58 -36.46
C PHE A 207 -6.60 -12.36 -37.58
N LYS A 208 -6.40 -11.37 -38.44
CA LYS A 208 -7.29 -11.11 -39.59
C LYS A 208 -7.24 -12.24 -40.62
N ALA A 209 -6.06 -12.80 -40.89
CA ALA A 209 -5.90 -13.92 -41.81
C ALA A 209 -6.67 -15.16 -41.35
N ASN A 210 -6.84 -15.31 -40.03
CA ASN A 210 -7.65 -16.38 -39.42
C ASN A 210 -9.14 -16.01 -39.26
N ASN A 211 -9.66 -15.04 -40.04
CA ASN A 211 -11.04 -14.54 -40.01
C ASN A 211 -11.44 -13.73 -38.76
N GLY A 212 -10.48 -13.19 -38.02
CA GLY A 212 -10.73 -12.28 -36.91
C GLY A 212 -11.14 -10.88 -37.37
N GLU A 213 -12.10 -10.25 -36.69
CA GLU A 213 -12.57 -8.89 -37.02
C GLU A 213 -11.95 -7.84 -36.09
N ILE A 214 -11.47 -6.72 -36.62
CA ILE A 214 -10.94 -5.61 -35.81
C ILE A 214 -11.80 -4.36 -36.03
N VAL A 215 -12.40 -3.88 -34.96
CA VAL A 215 -13.27 -2.70 -34.93
C VAL A 215 -12.54 -1.56 -34.22
N LEU A 216 -12.07 -0.58 -35.01
CA LEU A 216 -11.38 0.61 -34.52
C LEU A 216 -12.37 1.74 -34.25
N ASN A 217 -11.95 2.75 -33.47
CA ASN A 217 -12.81 3.86 -33.04
C ASN A 217 -14.05 3.42 -32.25
N PHE A 218 -13.98 2.27 -31.57
CA PHE A 218 -15.05 1.74 -30.73
C PHE A 218 -14.64 1.80 -29.26
N LYS A 219 -15.00 2.91 -28.60
CA LYS A 219 -14.76 3.06 -27.16
C LYS A 219 -15.91 2.44 -26.38
N VAL A 220 -15.64 1.34 -25.69
CA VAL A 220 -16.63 0.70 -24.83
C VAL A 220 -16.95 1.61 -23.64
N ILE A 221 -18.17 2.12 -23.59
CA ILE A 221 -18.65 2.97 -22.48
C ILE A 221 -19.46 2.17 -21.45
N LYS A 222 -20.09 1.07 -21.85
CA LYS A 222 -20.99 0.27 -21.02
C LYS A 222 -21.07 -1.18 -21.51
N PHE A 223 -21.26 -2.09 -20.55
CA PHE A 223 -21.70 -3.47 -20.80
C PHE A 223 -23.12 -3.62 -20.24
N SER A 224 -23.97 -4.37 -20.92
CA SER A 224 -25.30 -4.74 -20.41
C SER A 224 -25.68 -6.13 -20.86
N GLU A 225 -26.66 -6.72 -20.18
CA GLU A 225 -27.34 -7.91 -20.70
C GLU A 225 -28.10 -7.57 -21.98
N THR A 226 -28.02 -8.47 -22.96
CA THR A 226 -28.81 -8.40 -24.20
C THR A 226 -30.26 -8.74 -23.89
N LYS A 227 -31.21 -8.02 -24.51
CA LYS A 227 -32.66 -8.26 -24.37
C LYS A 227 -33.27 -8.76 -25.68
N GLY A 228 -34.41 -9.44 -25.59
CA GLY A 228 -35.16 -9.97 -26.74
C GLY A 228 -34.54 -11.25 -27.33
N ASP A 229 -34.90 -11.57 -28.57
CA ASP A 229 -34.60 -12.87 -29.21
C ASP A 229 -33.11 -13.21 -29.31
N LYS A 230 -32.23 -12.20 -29.32
CA LYS A 230 -30.77 -12.37 -29.38
C LYS A 230 -30.13 -12.73 -28.04
N ALA A 231 -30.86 -12.61 -26.92
CA ALA A 231 -30.31 -12.81 -25.58
C ALA A 231 -29.85 -14.25 -25.32
N ALA A 232 -30.56 -15.23 -25.89
CA ALA A 232 -30.23 -16.65 -25.74
C ALA A 232 -28.93 -17.02 -26.46
N GLU A 233 -28.61 -16.37 -27.58
CA GLU A 233 -27.41 -16.67 -28.37
C GLU A 233 -26.22 -15.78 -27.99
N TYR A 234 -26.46 -14.51 -27.64
CA TYR A 234 -25.44 -13.52 -27.30
C TYR A 234 -25.84 -12.72 -26.04
N PRO A 235 -25.57 -13.22 -24.83
CA PRO A 235 -26.04 -12.62 -23.58
C PRO A 235 -25.47 -11.23 -23.26
N ILE A 236 -24.34 -10.83 -23.86
CA ILE A 236 -23.64 -9.60 -23.51
C ILE A 236 -23.75 -8.58 -24.66
N SER A 237 -24.11 -7.34 -24.33
CA SER A 237 -24.10 -6.19 -25.24
C SER A 237 -23.02 -5.18 -24.83
N LEU A 238 -22.15 -4.82 -25.75
CA LEU A 238 -21.13 -3.78 -25.60
C LEU A 238 -21.59 -2.52 -26.32
N HIS A 239 -21.58 -1.40 -25.61
CA HIS A 239 -22.05 -0.11 -26.11
C HIS A 239 -20.86 0.81 -26.42
N GLY A 240 -20.84 1.33 -27.64
CA GLY A 240 -19.90 2.34 -28.13
C GLY A 240 -20.32 3.76 -27.74
N CYS A 241 -19.66 4.77 -28.31
CA CYS A 241 -19.95 6.18 -27.97
C CYS A 241 -21.24 6.70 -28.62
N LEU A 242 -21.67 6.09 -29.73
CA LEU A 242 -22.93 6.42 -30.39
C LEU A 242 -24.00 5.40 -29.98
N ASP A 243 -25.25 5.84 -29.80
CA ASP A 243 -26.35 4.94 -29.42
C ASP A 243 -26.61 3.81 -30.44
N SER A 244 -26.20 4.02 -31.69
CA SER A 244 -26.27 3.02 -32.75
C SER A 244 -25.12 2.00 -32.73
N GLU A 245 -24.10 2.19 -31.89
CA GLU A 245 -22.92 1.33 -31.79
C GLU A 245 -23.13 0.27 -30.69
N ILE A 246 -23.81 -0.81 -31.03
CA ILE A 246 -24.00 -1.95 -30.13
C ILE A 246 -23.44 -3.21 -30.79
N LEU A 247 -22.58 -3.93 -30.07
CA LEU A 247 -22.06 -5.23 -30.47
C LEU A 247 -22.51 -6.29 -29.47
N HIS A 248 -22.84 -7.49 -29.96
CA HIS A 248 -23.30 -8.59 -29.12
C HIS A 248 -22.26 -9.70 -29.03
N ALA A 249 -22.07 -10.25 -27.83
CA ALA A 249 -21.08 -11.28 -27.56
C ALA A 249 -21.59 -12.37 -26.62
N LYS A 250 -21.03 -13.57 -26.74
CA LYS A 250 -21.14 -14.61 -25.71
C LYS A 250 -20.17 -14.37 -24.55
N ASN A 251 -18.93 -14.03 -24.88
CA ASN A 251 -17.87 -13.79 -23.91
C ASN A 251 -17.15 -12.47 -24.19
N VAL A 252 -16.58 -11.86 -23.14
CA VAL A 252 -15.76 -10.66 -23.26
C VAL A 252 -14.45 -10.84 -22.50
N LEU A 253 -13.33 -10.53 -23.15
CA LEU A 253 -12.02 -10.43 -22.54
C LEU A 253 -11.59 -8.96 -22.50
N THR A 254 -11.29 -8.41 -21.32
CA THR A 254 -10.86 -7.01 -21.21
C THR A 254 -9.33 -6.92 -21.10
N CYS A 255 -8.73 -6.14 -21.99
CA CYS A 255 -7.30 -5.88 -22.10
C CYS A 255 -7.04 -4.36 -22.21
N GLY A 256 -7.74 -3.57 -21.40
CA GLY A 256 -7.77 -2.10 -21.50
C GLY A 256 -6.53 -1.35 -21.02
N GLY A 257 -5.41 -2.02 -20.73
CA GLY A 257 -4.17 -1.39 -20.23
C GLY A 257 -4.43 -0.46 -19.03
N LEU A 258 -4.11 0.83 -19.21
CA LEU A 258 -4.35 1.88 -18.22
C LEU A 258 -5.84 2.11 -17.88
N GLN A 259 -6.79 1.43 -18.53
CA GLN A 259 -8.23 1.52 -18.28
C GLN A 259 -8.82 0.22 -17.70
N CYS A 260 -8.00 -0.79 -17.39
CA CYS A 260 -8.47 -2.11 -16.97
C CYS A 260 -9.40 -2.09 -15.74
N ASP A 261 -9.06 -1.32 -14.70
CA ASP A 261 -9.90 -1.21 -13.49
C ASP A 261 -11.25 -0.51 -13.76
N LEU A 262 -11.29 0.48 -14.67
CA LEU A 262 -12.52 1.14 -15.09
C LEU A 262 -13.39 0.21 -15.94
N LEU A 263 -12.79 -0.58 -16.83
CA LEU A 263 -13.51 -1.61 -17.59
C LEU A 263 -14.06 -2.70 -16.65
N ALA A 264 -13.27 -3.16 -15.67
CA ALA A 264 -13.71 -4.11 -14.66
C ALA A 264 -14.92 -3.57 -13.88
N LYS A 265 -14.92 -2.29 -13.48
CA LYS A 265 -16.09 -1.67 -12.84
C LYS A 265 -17.31 -1.67 -13.76
N LYS A 266 -17.13 -1.42 -15.06
CA LYS A 266 -18.22 -1.41 -16.06
C LYS A 266 -18.82 -2.80 -16.29
N THR A 267 -18.08 -3.88 -16.04
CA THR A 267 -18.59 -5.26 -16.11
C THR A 267 -19.20 -5.74 -14.79
N GLY A 268 -19.31 -4.87 -13.77
CA GLY A 268 -19.79 -5.23 -12.43
C GLY A 268 -18.72 -5.86 -11.53
N CYS A 269 -17.47 -5.94 -11.97
CA CYS A 269 -16.35 -6.44 -11.16
C CYS A 269 -15.75 -5.32 -10.27
N SER A 270 -14.91 -5.71 -9.31
CA SER A 270 -14.18 -4.74 -8.49
C SER A 270 -13.25 -3.87 -9.33
N ARG A 271 -13.10 -2.60 -8.93
CA ARG A 271 -12.06 -1.69 -9.46
C ARG A 271 -10.67 -2.01 -8.87
N GLU A 272 -10.57 -3.02 -8.00
CA GLU A 272 -9.32 -3.38 -7.35
C GLU A 272 -8.58 -4.51 -8.09
N PRO A 273 -7.26 -4.38 -8.29
CA PRO A 273 -6.42 -3.25 -7.86
C PRO A 273 -6.60 -1.99 -8.71
N LEU A 274 -6.47 -0.81 -8.07
CA LEU A 274 -6.57 0.47 -8.77
C LEU A 274 -5.37 0.64 -9.68
N THR A 275 -5.61 0.99 -10.95
CA THR A 275 -4.55 1.36 -11.88
C THR A 275 -4.12 2.80 -11.68
N ILE A 276 -2.87 2.99 -11.24
CA ILE A 276 -2.26 4.31 -11.04
C ILE A 276 -1.28 4.62 -12.17
N PRO A 277 -1.47 5.72 -12.91
CA PRO A 277 -0.61 6.05 -14.03
C PRO A 277 0.67 6.75 -13.56
N PHE A 278 1.81 6.27 -14.04
CA PHE A 278 3.12 6.88 -13.86
C PHE A 278 3.70 7.29 -15.20
N ARG A 279 4.03 8.57 -15.35
CA ARG A 279 4.69 9.10 -16.54
C ARG A 279 6.18 8.90 -16.44
N SER A 280 6.75 8.28 -17.46
CA SER A 280 8.18 8.06 -17.61
C SER A 280 8.72 8.97 -18.69
N GLU A 281 9.67 9.83 -18.33
CA GLU A 281 10.37 10.70 -19.29
C GLU A 281 11.71 10.07 -19.68
N GLN A 282 12.02 10.16 -20.97
CA GLN A 282 13.25 9.67 -21.56
C GLN A 282 14.05 10.84 -22.15
N LEU A 283 15.35 10.63 -22.24
CA LEU A 283 16.30 11.58 -22.80
C LEU A 283 16.90 10.99 -24.08
N LEU A 284 16.86 11.74 -25.18
CA LEU A 284 17.51 11.41 -26.43
C LEU A 284 18.97 11.85 -26.40
N ILE A 285 19.87 10.91 -26.69
CA ILE A 285 21.31 11.17 -26.85
C ILE A 285 21.59 11.74 -28.24
N ALA A 286 22.42 12.77 -28.31
CA ALA A 286 22.83 13.42 -29.55
C ALA A 286 23.53 12.43 -30.49
N THR A 287 23.21 12.54 -31.78
CA THR A 287 23.63 11.60 -32.83
C THR A 287 25.14 11.36 -32.84
N GLU A 288 25.94 12.41 -32.68
CA GLU A 288 27.40 12.35 -32.65
C GLU A 288 27.97 11.57 -31.46
N LYS A 289 27.19 11.33 -30.39
CA LYS A 289 27.59 10.57 -29.20
C LYS A 289 27.00 9.16 -29.12
N GLN A 290 26.06 8.82 -30.00
CA GLN A 290 25.37 7.52 -29.98
C GLN A 290 26.33 6.33 -30.16
N HIS A 291 27.45 6.51 -30.87
CA HIS A 291 28.50 5.49 -31.04
C HIS A 291 29.12 4.97 -29.72
N MET A 292 28.91 5.69 -28.61
CA MET A 292 29.44 5.30 -27.28
C MET A 292 28.66 4.16 -26.63
N ILE A 293 27.44 3.86 -27.10
CA ILE A 293 26.55 2.84 -26.54
C ILE A 293 26.23 1.81 -27.63
N LYS A 294 26.64 0.55 -27.44
CA LYS A 294 26.39 -0.52 -28.43
C LYS A 294 25.14 -1.35 -28.13
N GLY A 295 24.88 -1.59 -26.85
CA GLY A 295 23.79 -2.39 -26.32
C GLY A 295 23.04 -1.71 -25.18
N ILE A 296 22.25 -2.50 -24.47
CA ILE A 296 21.42 -2.00 -23.38
C ILE A 296 22.26 -1.90 -22.11
N ILE A 297 22.34 -0.72 -21.47
CA ILE A 297 23.17 -0.52 -20.26
C ILE A 297 22.29 -0.05 -19.10
N PHE A 298 22.13 -0.91 -18.09
CA PHE A 298 21.37 -0.66 -16.88
C PHE A 298 22.29 -0.29 -15.72
N SER A 299 21.84 0.65 -14.90
CA SER A 299 22.38 0.79 -13.55
C SER A 299 21.89 -0.35 -12.65
N THR A 300 22.68 -0.71 -11.63
CA THR A 300 22.21 -1.68 -10.63
C THR A 300 21.09 -1.05 -9.78
N PRO A 301 19.93 -1.70 -9.62
CA PRO A 301 18.84 -1.18 -8.80
C PRO A 301 19.28 -1.03 -7.34
N THR A 302 19.05 0.16 -6.79
CA THR A 302 19.21 0.46 -5.36
C THR A 302 17.91 0.30 -4.56
N THR A 303 16.79 0.02 -5.25
CA THR A 303 15.45 -0.11 -4.68
C THR A 303 14.75 -1.35 -5.28
N ASN A 304 13.67 -1.80 -4.64
CA ASN A 304 12.84 -2.89 -5.18
C ASN A 304 11.89 -2.42 -6.31
N LEU A 305 11.85 -1.12 -6.61
CA LEU A 305 11.03 -0.54 -7.67
C LEU A 305 11.80 -0.63 -9.00
N SER A 306 11.75 -1.81 -9.64
CA SER A 306 12.52 -2.11 -10.85
C SER A 306 12.25 -1.18 -12.03
N PHE A 307 11.13 -0.45 -12.02
CA PHE A 307 10.78 0.52 -13.07
C PHE A 307 11.48 1.87 -12.94
N LEU A 308 12.11 2.15 -11.79
CA LEU A 308 12.89 3.37 -11.55
C LEU A 308 14.37 3.20 -11.91
N VAL A 309 14.73 2.10 -12.58
CA VAL A 309 16.13 1.82 -12.92
C VAL A 309 16.45 2.51 -14.24
N PRO A 310 17.23 3.61 -14.23
CA PRO A 310 17.58 4.27 -15.46
C PRO A 310 18.60 3.45 -16.22
N HIS A 311 18.45 3.49 -17.53
CA HIS A 311 19.21 2.68 -18.46
C HIS A 311 19.29 3.35 -19.83
N PHE A 312 20.30 2.98 -20.59
CA PHE A 312 20.42 3.30 -22.01
C PHE A 312 19.80 2.19 -22.85
N THR A 313 18.96 2.57 -23.80
CA THR A 313 18.34 1.65 -24.76
C THR A 313 18.56 2.15 -26.18
N PRO A 314 19.28 1.39 -27.03
CA PRO A 314 19.24 1.59 -28.47
C PRO A 314 17.85 1.25 -29.01
N HIS A 315 17.35 2.01 -29.96
CA HIS A 315 16.11 1.75 -30.68
C HIS A 315 16.38 1.20 -32.08
N MET A 316 15.33 0.70 -32.73
CA MET A 316 15.40 0.16 -34.08
C MET A 316 15.71 1.22 -35.15
N ASP A 317 15.48 2.50 -34.84
CA ASP A 317 15.83 3.67 -35.68
C ASP A 317 17.23 4.21 -35.39
N GLU A 318 18.07 3.44 -34.69
CA GLU A 318 19.43 3.77 -34.25
C GLU A 318 19.54 4.86 -33.19
N SER A 319 18.42 5.51 -32.81
CA SER A 319 18.42 6.46 -31.70
C SER A 319 18.72 5.77 -30.38
N ILE A 320 19.35 6.49 -29.44
CA ILE A 320 19.60 5.99 -28.09
C ILE A 320 18.86 6.85 -27.08
N LEU A 321 18.02 6.20 -26.28
CA LEU A 321 17.28 6.83 -25.21
C LEU A 321 17.89 6.45 -23.85
N TYR A 322 17.90 7.40 -22.93
CA TYR A 322 18.24 7.20 -21.53
C TYR A 322 17.04 7.48 -20.63
N GLY A 323 16.71 6.57 -19.73
CA GLY A 323 15.59 6.72 -18.80
C GLY A 323 15.17 5.38 -18.19
N PRO A 324 14.00 5.31 -17.55
CA PRO A 324 13.08 6.42 -17.30
C PRO A 324 13.44 7.22 -16.03
N SER A 325 13.10 8.50 -16.03
CA SER A 325 12.75 9.22 -14.79
C SER A 325 11.23 9.20 -14.66
N THR A 326 10.70 8.74 -13.53
CA THR A 326 9.29 8.37 -13.44
C THR A 326 8.56 9.17 -12.37
N LEU A 327 7.42 9.78 -12.73
CA LEU A 327 6.56 10.56 -11.85
C LEU A 327 5.11 10.10 -11.90
N LEU A 328 4.35 10.39 -10.85
CA LEU A 328 2.89 10.26 -10.90
C LEU A 328 2.34 11.09 -12.07
N ALA A 329 1.60 10.46 -12.97
CA ALA A 329 0.93 11.16 -14.04
C ALA A 329 -0.38 11.79 -13.51
N PRO A 330 -0.70 13.03 -13.91
CA PRO A 330 -1.96 13.67 -13.53
C PRO A 330 -3.18 13.07 -14.28
N GLY A 331 -3.03 11.99 -15.03
CA GLY A 331 -4.08 11.33 -15.78
C GLY A 331 -3.59 10.06 -16.47
N ARG A 332 -4.52 9.16 -16.80
CA ARG A 332 -4.21 7.85 -17.43
C ARG A 332 -3.71 7.94 -18.86
N GLU A 333 -3.91 9.07 -19.52
CA GLU A 333 -3.50 9.31 -20.91
C GLU A 333 -2.72 10.64 -21.02
N SER A 334 -2.07 11.06 -19.92
CA SER A 334 -1.28 12.30 -19.83
C SER A 334 0.12 12.16 -20.46
N TYR A 335 0.18 12.00 -21.79
CA TYR A 335 1.44 11.86 -22.53
C TYR A 335 2.17 13.21 -22.71
N LYS A 336 1.44 14.32 -22.85
CA LYS A 336 2.03 15.67 -22.97
C LYS A 336 2.05 16.39 -21.62
N TRP A 337 2.91 17.42 -21.52
CA TRP A 337 3.06 18.25 -20.33
C TRP A 337 1.80 19.03 -19.90
N ARG A 338 0.87 19.28 -20.82
CA ARG A 338 -0.38 20.00 -20.53
C ARG A 338 -1.56 19.07 -20.25
N ASP A 339 -1.40 17.77 -20.46
CA ASP A 339 -2.49 16.82 -20.31
C ASP A 339 -2.69 16.50 -18.82
N ALA A 340 -3.84 16.84 -18.26
CA ALA A 340 -4.18 16.53 -16.88
C ALA A 340 -5.64 16.08 -16.76
N ASN A 341 -5.87 15.08 -15.93
CA ASN A 341 -7.20 14.64 -15.53
C ASN A 341 -7.30 14.69 -14.00
N ILE A 342 -7.87 15.78 -13.50
CA ILE A 342 -7.98 16.06 -12.07
C ILE A 342 -8.69 14.92 -11.33
N ILE A 343 -9.68 14.26 -11.97
CA ILE A 343 -10.41 13.14 -11.36
C ILE A 343 -9.48 11.93 -11.18
N ASP A 344 -8.67 11.59 -12.18
CA ASP A 344 -7.69 10.49 -12.09
C ASP A 344 -6.61 10.80 -11.04
N LEU A 345 -6.08 12.03 -11.04
CA LEU A 345 -5.08 12.47 -10.06
C LEU A 345 -5.65 12.41 -8.63
N PHE A 346 -6.85 12.92 -8.43
CA PHE A 346 -7.51 12.90 -7.12
C PHE A 346 -7.84 11.48 -6.65
N ASN A 347 -8.28 10.61 -7.57
CA ASN A 347 -8.48 9.19 -7.29
C ASN A 347 -7.18 8.51 -6.87
N ALA A 348 -6.05 8.83 -7.52
CA ALA A 348 -4.74 8.31 -7.15
C ALA A 348 -4.29 8.86 -5.78
N LEU A 349 -4.37 10.16 -5.55
CA LEU A 349 -3.94 10.81 -4.30
C LEU A 349 -4.74 10.37 -3.08
N ARG A 350 -6.04 10.07 -3.24
CA ARG A 350 -6.88 9.52 -2.16
C ARG A 350 -6.80 8.00 -2.02
N TYR A 351 -6.09 7.32 -2.92
CA TYR A 351 -5.96 5.88 -2.84
C TYR A 351 -4.94 5.51 -1.77
N PRO A 352 -5.31 4.82 -0.68
CA PRO A 352 -4.40 4.57 0.42
C PRO A 352 -3.21 3.69 0.02
N GLY A 353 -3.40 2.81 -0.96
CA GLY A 353 -2.29 2.06 -1.51
C GLY A 353 -1.25 2.97 -2.18
N PHE A 354 -1.69 3.99 -2.92
CA PHE A 354 -0.79 5.01 -3.46
C PHE A 354 -0.06 5.76 -2.34
N ILE A 355 -0.80 6.21 -1.31
CA ILE A 355 -0.26 6.93 -0.17
C ILE A 355 0.79 6.07 0.56
N LYS A 356 0.54 4.78 0.76
CA LYS A 356 1.48 3.81 1.36
C LYS A 356 2.74 3.63 0.52
N MET A 357 2.58 3.46 -0.80
CA MET A 357 3.72 3.33 -1.71
C MET A 357 4.56 4.61 -1.73
N VAL A 358 3.92 5.79 -1.73
CA VAL A 358 4.62 7.08 -1.64
C VAL A 358 5.31 7.22 -0.28
N SER A 359 4.64 6.93 0.84
CA SER A 359 5.22 7.08 2.18
C SER A 359 6.44 6.18 2.40
N GLN A 360 6.38 4.94 1.92
CA GLN A 360 7.50 3.98 1.98
C GLN A 360 8.68 4.38 1.08
N ASN A 361 8.44 5.20 0.05
CA ASN A 361 9.43 5.58 -0.94
C ASN A 361 9.58 7.11 -1.06
N CYS A 362 9.24 7.89 -0.03
CA CYS A 362 9.17 9.36 -0.09
C CYS A 362 10.47 9.99 -0.57
N ARG A 363 11.61 9.50 -0.05
CA ARG A 363 12.94 9.97 -0.47
C ARG A 363 13.18 9.72 -1.96
N ILE A 364 12.85 8.52 -2.44
CA ILE A 364 13.00 8.14 -3.85
C ILE A 364 12.06 9.01 -4.70
N GLY A 365 10.82 9.22 -4.26
CA GLY A 365 9.86 10.10 -4.92
C GLY A 365 10.38 11.54 -5.05
N PHE A 366 10.98 12.10 -3.99
CA PHE A 366 11.58 13.43 -4.03
C PHE A 366 12.81 13.47 -4.97
N GLU A 367 13.64 12.42 -4.95
CA GLU A 367 14.77 12.29 -5.87
C GLU A 367 14.30 12.21 -7.34
N GLU A 368 13.21 11.50 -7.65
CA GLU A 368 12.60 11.45 -8.98
C GLU A 368 12.00 12.79 -9.41
N VAL A 369 11.31 13.51 -8.50
CA VAL A 369 10.81 14.88 -8.75
C VAL A 369 11.97 15.82 -9.07
N ARG A 370 13.05 15.76 -8.28
CA ARG A 370 14.25 16.56 -8.52
C ARG A 370 14.87 16.25 -9.88
N LYS A 371 14.97 14.98 -10.29
CA LYS A 371 15.47 14.59 -11.61
C LYS A 371 14.59 15.14 -12.73
N PHE A 372 13.28 15.11 -12.56
CA PHE A 372 12.33 15.59 -13.54
C PHE A 372 12.42 17.12 -13.75
N ILE A 373 12.62 17.88 -12.67
CA ILE A 373 12.80 19.34 -12.70
C ILE A 373 14.18 19.71 -13.24
N TYR A 374 15.24 19.10 -12.69
CA TYR A 374 16.63 19.47 -12.97
C TYR A 374 17.31 18.45 -13.88
N LEU A 375 17.40 18.77 -15.18
CA LEU A 375 18.08 17.93 -16.18
C LEU A 375 19.50 17.55 -15.75
N HIS A 376 20.24 18.49 -15.14
CA HIS A 376 21.59 18.26 -14.63
C HIS A 376 21.67 17.05 -13.67
N SER A 377 20.63 16.79 -12.87
CA SER A 377 20.59 15.65 -11.97
C SER A 377 20.47 14.31 -12.70
N GLN A 378 19.76 14.27 -13.84
CA GLN A 378 19.70 13.08 -14.70
C GLN A 378 21.03 12.86 -15.42
N VAL A 379 21.68 13.93 -15.88
CA VAL A 379 23.01 13.87 -16.52
C VAL A 379 24.08 13.37 -15.54
N ASN A 380 24.07 13.82 -14.29
CA ASN A 380 25.00 13.30 -13.28
C ASN A 380 24.80 11.80 -13.02
N GLN A 381 23.58 11.27 -13.22
CA GLN A 381 23.31 9.85 -13.02
C GLN A 381 23.79 9.00 -14.19
N LEU A 382 23.57 9.44 -15.43
CA LEU A 382 24.06 8.71 -16.62
C LEU A 382 25.59 8.81 -16.75
N GLN A 383 26.19 9.89 -16.29
CA GLN A 383 27.65 10.06 -16.23
C GLN A 383 28.35 9.06 -15.30
N LYS A 384 27.62 8.41 -14.38
CA LYS A 384 28.16 7.30 -13.59
C LYS A 384 28.51 6.10 -14.47
N LEU A 385 27.77 5.91 -15.56
CA LEU A 385 27.96 4.83 -16.51
C LEU A 385 28.86 5.28 -17.68
N ILE A 386 28.63 6.48 -18.23
CA ILE A 386 29.38 7.03 -19.38
C ILE A 386 29.78 8.47 -19.10
N ARG A 387 31.04 8.68 -18.69
CA ARG A 387 31.53 9.98 -18.17
C ARG A 387 31.64 11.06 -19.25
N GLU A 388 31.77 10.66 -20.50
CA GLU A 388 32.03 11.52 -21.65
C GLU A 388 30.80 12.31 -22.12
N LEU A 389 29.60 11.92 -21.71
CA LEU A 389 28.35 12.59 -22.06
C LEU A 389 28.16 13.89 -21.26
N LYS A 390 27.81 14.97 -21.95
CA LYS A 390 27.53 16.29 -21.34
C LYS A 390 26.05 16.66 -21.49
N ILE A 391 25.61 17.69 -20.77
CA ILE A 391 24.24 18.21 -20.88
C ILE A 391 23.90 18.67 -22.30
N SER A 392 24.87 19.24 -23.02
CA SER A 392 24.72 19.66 -24.43
C SER A 392 24.32 18.51 -25.35
N ASP A 393 24.66 17.28 -24.97
CA ASP A 393 24.52 16.09 -25.80
C ASP A 393 23.16 15.42 -25.58
N ILE A 394 22.24 16.08 -24.86
CA ILE A 394 21.02 15.49 -24.33
C ILE A 394 19.81 16.37 -24.66
N LYS A 395 18.79 15.76 -25.26
CA LYS A 395 17.48 16.37 -25.51
C LYS A 395 16.40 15.59 -24.78
N ARG A 396 15.32 16.23 -24.33
CA ARG A 396 14.16 15.51 -23.78
C ARG A 396 13.41 14.82 -24.93
N ALA A 397 13.05 13.55 -24.75
CA ALA A 397 12.30 12.73 -25.70
C ALA A 397 10.83 12.58 -25.30
N GLN A 398 10.06 11.81 -26.06
CA GLN A 398 8.64 11.54 -25.80
C GLN A 398 8.46 10.73 -24.50
N ALA A 399 7.34 10.94 -23.79
CA ALA A 399 7.08 10.29 -22.50
C ALA A 399 6.17 9.05 -22.65
N GLY A 400 6.43 8.02 -21.85
CA GLY A 400 5.58 6.82 -21.72
C GLY A 400 4.73 6.84 -20.44
N LEU A 401 3.72 5.96 -20.33
CA LEU A 401 2.86 5.79 -19.15
C LEU A 401 2.80 4.32 -18.67
N GLN A 402 2.95 4.10 -17.35
CA GLN A 402 2.96 2.78 -16.70
C GLN A 402 1.86 2.65 -15.63
N ALA A 403 1.35 1.45 -15.37
CA ALA A 403 0.29 1.16 -14.39
C ALA A 403 0.80 0.43 -13.15
N TYR A 404 0.40 0.86 -11.94
CA TYR A 404 0.69 0.17 -10.68
C TYR A 404 -0.56 -0.08 -9.82
N ASN A 405 -0.52 -1.19 -9.08
CA ASN A 405 -1.60 -1.78 -8.29
C ASN A 405 -1.18 -1.87 -6.81
N VAL A 406 -1.97 -1.36 -5.85
CA VAL A 406 -1.56 -1.30 -4.44
C VAL A 406 -2.70 -1.63 -3.46
N ASN A 407 -2.46 -2.29 -2.32
CA ASN A 407 -3.50 -2.77 -1.38
C ASN A 407 -3.55 -1.99 -0.03
N ARG A 408 -4.64 -2.14 0.75
CA ARG A 408 -5.02 -1.40 1.99
C ARG A 408 -4.91 -2.23 3.30
N ASP A 409 -4.79 -1.55 4.47
CA ASP A 409 -4.85 -2.08 5.87
C ASP A 409 -5.70 -1.16 6.83
N VAL A 410 -6.05 -1.63 8.05
CA VAL A 410 -7.28 -1.30 8.85
C VAL A 410 -7.09 -0.36 10.08
N LEU A 411 -8.08 0.51 10.42
CA LEU A 411 -8.02 1.60 11.44
C LEU A 411 -9.00 1.50 12.64
N GLY A 412 -10.13 0.78 12.54
CA GLY A 412 -11.33 1.13 13.34
C GLY A 412 -11.52 0.50 14.74
N SER A 413 -10.71 -0.47 15.18
CA SER A 413 -10.84 -1.08 16.53
C SER A 413 -10.38 -0.15 17.66
N HIS A 414 -9.40 0.71 17.39
CA HIS A 414 -8.79 1.57 18.42
C HIS A 414 -9.63 2.80 18.76
N ILE A 415 -10.50 3.25 17.83
CA ILE A 415 -11.46 4.33 18.09
C ILE A 415 -12.47 3.90 19.17
N CYS A 416 -13.05 2.71 19.06
CA CYS A 416 -14.06 2.23 20.00
C CYS A 416 -13.51 1.88 21.38
N TYR A 417 -12.21 1.57 21.49
CA TYR A 417 -11.58 1.35 22.78
C TYR A 417 -11.51 2.65 23.60
N ASP A 418 -11.04 3.74 22.98
CA ASP A 418 -10.74 5.00 23.66
C ASP A 418 -11.92 5.98 23.77
N ASN A 419 -13.08 5.69 23.15
CA ASN A 419 -14.24 6.59 23.14
C ASN A 419 -14.77 6.96 24.54
N SER A 420 -14.67 6.06 25.53
CA SER A 420 -15.08 6.32 26.90
C SER A 420 -14.21 7.36 27.58
N GLY A 421 -12.90 7.35 27.30
CA GLY A 421 -11.92 8.30 27.87
C GLY A 421 -12.07 9.69 27.31
N ALA A 422 -12.30 9.79 26.00
CA ALA A 422 -12.59 11.08 25.36
C ALA A 422 -13.83 11.77 25.97
N LEU A 423 -14.79 10.96 26.44
CA LEU A 423 -16.06 11.37 27.01
C LEU A 423 -16.15 11.14 28.54
N GLN A 424 -15.03 11.09 29.27
CA GLN A 424 -15.00 10.76 30.70
C GLN A 424 -16.06 11.49 31.53
N GLU A 425 -16.06 12.83 31.49
CA GLU A 425 -17.01 13.63 32.29
C GLU A 425 -18.46 13.45 31.83
N VAL A 426 -18.70 13.26 30.53
CA VAL A 426 -20.04 12.95 30.01
C VAL A 426 -20.58 11.65 30.60
N PHE A 427 -19.75 10.60 30.66
CA PHE A 427 -20.12 9.33 31.28
C PHE A 427 -20.43 9.49 32.76
N LYS A 428 -19.61 10.25 33.50
CA LYS A 428 -19.80 10.49 34.93
C LYS A 428 -21.09 11.27 35.20
N ASP A 429 -21.33 12.32 34.43
CA ASP A 429 -22.47 13.22 34.60
C ASP A 429 -23.79 12.56 34.20
N GLU A 430 -23.87 11.95 33.00
CA GLU A 430 -25.14 11.36 32.53
C GLU A 430 -25.53 10.08 33.25
N LEU A 431 -24.56 9.26 33.67
CA LEU A 431 -24.82 7.99 34.35
C LEU A 431 -24.75 8.12 35.88
N ASN A 432 -24.37 9.29 36.41
CA ASN A 432 -24.14 9.56 37.82
C ASN A 432 -23.21 8.51 38.47
N ILE A 433 -22.05 8.28 37.85
CA ILE A 433 -21.09 7.26 38.26
C ILE A 433 -19.80 7.88 38.82
N THR A 434 -19.19 7.19 39.78
CA THR A 434 -17.88 7.55 40.36
C THR A 434 -16.72 7.36 39.37
N THR A 435 -15.54 7.91 39.67
CA THR A 435 -14.34 7.68 38.86
C THR A 435 -13.97 6.20 38.82
N THR A 436 -14.12 5.50 39.96
CA THR A 436 -13.92 4.04 40.03
C THR A 436 -14.87 3.29 39.10
N GLN A 437 -16.16 3.61 39.11
CA GLN A 437 -17.14 3.00 38.19
C GLN A 437 -16.84 3.35 36.73
N PHE A 438 -16.39 4.57 36.43
CA PHE A 438 -15.92 4.92 35.10
C PHE A 438 -14.71 4.07 34.67
N THR A 439 -13.69 3.94 35.53
CA THR A 439 -12.51 3.11 35.24
C THR A 439 -12.85 1.63 35.08
N LEU A 440 -13.97 1.16 35.65
CA LEU A 440 -14.47 -0.20 35.41
C LEU A 440 -14.86 -0.42 33.95
N ILE A 441 -15.38 0.59 33.23
CA ILE A 441 -15.68 0.52 31.79
C ILE A 441 -14.40 0.21 30.99
N TYR A 442 -13.26 0.77 31.41
CA TYR A 442 -11.94 0.53 30.82
C TYR A 442 -11.32 -0.80 31.28
N SER A 443 -11.47 -1.15 32.56
CA SER A 443 -10.89 -2.35 33.14
C SER A 443 -11.58 -3.63 32.64
N ILE A 444 -12.92 -3.64 32.57
CA ILE A 444 -13.71 -4.83 32.23
C ILE A 444 -13.38 -5.39 30.84
N TYR A 445 -12.92 -4.53 29.93
CA TYR A 445 -12.36 -4.91 28.63
C TYR A 445 -11.20 -5.91 28.76
N SER A 446 -10.34 -5.77 29.79
CA SER A 446 -9.09 -6.52 29.93
C SER A 446 -9.28 -7.88 30.62
N TRP A 447 -10.33 -8.03 31.44
CA TRP A 447 -10.63 -9.26 32.17
C TRP A 447 -10.75 -10.55 31.32
N PRO A 448 -11.52 -10.58 30.22
CA PRO A 448 -11.61 -11.79 29.40
C PRO A 448 -10.25 -12.20 28.81
N ASN A 449 -9.39 -11.22 28.59
CA ASN A 449 -8.12 -11.37 27.87
C ASN A 449 -7.00 -11.97 28.73
N ILE A 450 -7.18 -11.99 30.05
CA ILE A 450 -6.33 -12.74 30.98
C ILE A 450 -6.28 -14.22 30.59
N VAL A 451 -7.40 -14.79 30.16
CA VAL A 451 -7.47 -16.20 29.74
C VAL A 451 -7.47 -16.32 28.22
N LEU A 452 -8.22 -15.46 27.53
CA LEU A 452 -8.47 -15.63 26.10
C LEU A 452 -7.31 -15.21 25.21
N CYS A 453 -6.43 -14.28 25.58
CA CYS A 453 -5.22 -14.03 24.78
C CYS A 453 -4.27 -15.22 24.81
N PHE A 454 -4.22 -15.91 25.95
CA PHE A 454 -3.39 -17.09 26.13
C PHE A 454 -3.94 -18.29 25.34
N LEU A 455 -5.27 -18.48 25.32
CA LEU A 455 -5.92 -19.54 24.53
C LEU A 455 -6.15 -19.17 23.06
N GLY A 456 -6.25 -17.87 22.74
CA GLY A 456 -6.66 -17.35 21.44
C GLY A 456 -5.62 -17.60 20.34
N GLY A 457 -4.33 -17.48 20.67
CA GLY A 457 -3.24 -17.89 19.77
C GLY A 457 -3.32 -19.39 19.44
N PHE A 458 -3.55 -20.23 20.45
CA PHE A 458 -3.73 -21.67 20.26
C PHE A 458 -4.95 -21.98 19.37
N LEU A 459 -6.08 -21.32 19.59
CA LEU A 459 -7.30 -21.51 18.79
C LEU A 459 -7.11 -21.07 17.33
N LEU A 460 -6.40 -19.97 17.08
CA LEU A 460 -6.03 -19.51 15.74
C LEU A 460 -5.15 -20.53 15.01
N ASP A 461 -4.16 -21.07 15.72
CA ASP A 461 -3.16 -21.95 15.11
C ASP A 461 -3.68 -23.38 14.90
N ARG A 462 -4.63 -23.86 15.71
CA ARG A 462 -5.14 -25.25 15.66
C ARG A 462 -6.56 -25.45 15.15
N VAL A 463 -7.46 -24.51 15.41
CA VAL A 463 -8.91 -24.76 15.28
C VAL A 463 -9.51 -23.98 14.13
N PHE A 464 -9.34 -22.66 14.13
CA PHE A 464 -10.03 -21.78 13.17
C PHE A 464 -9.16 -21.40 11.97
N GLY A 465 -7.83 -21.36 12.13
CA GLY A 465 -6.94 -20.70 11.19
C GLY A 465 -7.06 -19.17 11.26
N VAL A 466 -5.99 -18.48 10.87
CA VAL A 466 -5.87 -17.02 11.05
C VAL A 466 -7.03 -16.26 10.37
N ARG A 467 -7.49 -16.69 9.18
CA ARG A 467 -8.56 -16.01 8.44
C ARG A 467 -9.92 -16.07 9.11
N LEU A 468 -10.38 -17.28 9.46
CA LEU A 468 -11.69 -17.46 10.07
C LEU A 468 -11.70 -16.86 11.48
N GLY A 469 -10.60 -17.04 12.23
CA GLY A 469 -10.46 -16.45 13.56
C GLY A 469 -10.55 -14.92 13.55
N THR A 470 -9.87 -14.23 12.63
CA THR A 470 -10.00 -12.76 12.49
C THR A 470 -11.45 -12.31 12.28
N ASN A 471 -12.21 -13.00 11.43
CA ASN A 471 -13.61 -12.64 11.18
C ASN A 471 -14.49 -12.89 12.42
N ILE A 472 -14.31 -14.02 13.10
CA ILE A 472 -15.04 -14.34 14.33
C ILE A 472 -14.80 -13.27 15.39
N TYR A 473 -13.53 -12.90 15.63
CA TYR A 473 -13.19 -11.91 16.63
C TYR A 473 -13.75 -10.52 16.32
N LEU A 474 -13.78 -10.11 15.04
CA LEU A 474 -14.40 -8.85 14.64
C LEU A 474 -15.93 -8.83 14.77
N VAL A 475 -16.59 -9.96 14.56
CA VAL A 475 -18.04 -10.08 14.81
C VAL A 475 -18.33 -9.98 16.31
N ILE A 476 -17.55 -10.64 17.16
CA ILE A 476 -17.67 -10.53 18.63
C ILE A 476 -17.44 -9.09 19.08
N LEU A 477 -16.40 -8.44 18.55
CA LEU A 477 -16.08 -7.04 18.82
C LEU A 477 -17.25 -6.12 18.46
N LEU A 478 -17.80 -6.27 17.25
CA LEU A 478 -18.96 -5.48 16.81
C LEU A 478 -20.19 -5.72 17.70
N ALA A 479 -20.47 -6.98 18.06
CA ALA A 479 -21.57 -7.32 18.96
C ALA A 479 -21.39 -6.65 20.33
N GLY A 480 -20.18 -6.69 20.90
CA GLY A 480 -19.86 -6.00 22.15
C GLY A 480 -20.07 -4.49 22.07
N GLN A 481 -19.66 -3.84 20.98
CA GLN A 481 -19.87 -2.40 20.79
C GLN A 481 -21.36 -2.06 20.66
N LEU A 482 -22.15 -2.89 19.99
CA LEU A 482 -23.60 -2.68 19.87
C LEU A 482 -24.31 -2.85 21.22
N VAL A 483 -23.91 -3.83 22.03
CA VAL A 483 -24.42 -4.00 23.40
C VAL A 483 -24.02 -2.82 24.28
N PHE A 484 -22.77 -2.33 24.16
CA PHE A 484 -22.30 -1.16 24.88
C PHE A 484 -23.10 0.10 24.53
N ALA A 485 -23.34 0.32 23.23
CA ALA A 485 -24.18 1.41 22.76
C ALA A 485 -25.63 1.28 23.23
N GLY A 486 -26.20 0.07 23.18
CA GLY A 486 -27.54 -0.22 23.70
C GLY A 486 -27.66 0.07 25.19
N GLY A 487 -26.64 -0.27 25.99
CA GLY A 487 -26.57 0.11 27.40
C GLY A 487 -26.60 1.63 27.60
N GLY A 488 -25.88 2.39 26.75
CA GLY A 488 -25.92 3.85 26.78
C GLY A 488 -27.28 4.43 26.36
N ILE A 489 -27.98 3.83 25.39
CA ILE A 489 -29.33 4.26 24.97
C ILE A 489 -30.35 3.98 26.07
N LEU A 490 -30.18 2.89 26.82
CA LEU A 490 -31.08 2.49 27.90
C LEU A 490 -30.68 3.10 29.26
N GLY A 491 -29.65 3.95 29.33
CA GLY A 491 -29.12 4.49 30.58
C GLY A 491 -28.70 3.41 31.59
N THR A 492 -28.33 2.22 31.12
CA THR A 492 -28.17 1.02 31.96
C THR A 492 -26.68 0.63 32.05
N PHE A 493 -26.03 1.06 33.13
CA PHE A 493 -24.58 0.87 33.34
C PHE A 493 -24.12 -0.60 33.28
N TRP A 494 -24.84 -1.54 33.92
CA TRP A 494 -24.44 -2.95 33.89
C TRP A 494 -24.42 -3.54 32.48
N LEU A 495 -25.34 -3.11 31.61
CA LEU A 495 -25.41 -3.56 30.22
C LEU A 495 -24.22 -3.02 29.42
N MET A 496 -23.79 -1.79 29.73
CA MET A 496 -22.55 -1.23 29.19
C MET A 496 -21.32 -2.05 29.61
N ILE A 497 -21.24 -2.46 30.89
CA ILE A 497 -20.17 -3.33 31.38
C ILE A 497 -20.14 -4.68 30.63
N VAL A 498 -21.31 -5.31 30.42
CA VAL A 498 -21.42 -6.54 29.62
C VAL A 498 -20.96 -6.31 28.18
N GLY A 499 -21.39 -5.22 27.55
CA GLY A 499 -20.94 -4.87 26.19
C GLY A 499 -19.43 -4.70 26.09
N ARG A 500 -18.82 -4.03 27.06
CA ARG A 500 -17.36 -3.85 27.14
C ARG A 500 -16.61 -5.15 27.36
N PHE A 501 -17.13 -6.03 28.21
CA PHE A 501 -16.56 -7.36 28.40
C PHE A 501 -16.56 -8.15 27.08
N ILE A 502 -17.69 -8.19 26.37
CA ILE A 502 -17.80 -8.87 25.07
C ILE A 502 -16.88 -8.21 24.03
N PHE A 503 -16.80 -6.89 24.00
CA PHE A 503 -15.89 -6.15 23.11
C PHE A 503 -14.44 -6.55 23.37
N GLY A 504 -14.05 -6.67 24.65
CA GLY A 504 -12.73 -7.11 25.09
C GLY A 504 -12.33 -8.47 24.52
N ILE A 505 -13.24 -9.46 24.55
CA ILE A 505 -13.02 -10.80 23.98
C ILE A 505 -12.58 -10.72 22.52
N GLY A 506 -13.27 -9.91 21.73
CA GLY A 506 -12.98 -9.77 20.30
C GLY A 506 -11.71 -8.96 20.03
N ALA A 507 -11.48 -7.87 20.75
CA ALA A 507 -10.44 -6.90 20.42
C ALA A 507 -9.02 -7.39 20.70
N GLU A 508 -8.72 -7.97 21.86
CA GLU A 508 -7.36 -8.45 22.13
C GLU A 508 -7.05 -9.74 21.38
N SER A 509 -8.05 -10.62 21.21
CA SER A 509 -7.90 -11.81 20.35
C SER A 509 -7.61 -11.44 18.89
N LEU A 510 -8.20 -10.34 18.40
CA LEU A 510 -7.89 -9.77 17.10
C LEU A 510 -6.45 -9.24 17.04
N ALA A 511 -5.94 -8.60 18.10
CA ALA A 511 -4.56 -8.12 18.14
C ALA A 511 -3.55 -9.27 18.03
N VAL A 512 -3.81 -10.42 18.67
CA VAL A 512 -3.01 -11.64 18.50
C VAL A 512 -3.02 -12.11 17.04
N ALA A 513 -4.19 -12.14 16.39
CA ALA A 513 -4.28 -12.49 14.97
C ALA A 513 -3.52 -11.52 14.06
N GLN A 514 -3.55 -10.21 14.36
CA GLN A 514 -2.81 -9.18 13.62
C GLN A 514 -1.29 -9.35 13.73
N ASN A 515 -0.80 -9.60 14.95
CA ASN A 515 0.62 -9.88 15.18
C ASN A 515 1.07 -11.15 14.44
N ASN A 516 0.23 -12.19 14.42
CA ASN A 516 0.49 -13.40 13.64
C ASN A 516 0.53 -13.10 12.13
N TYR A 517 -0.39 -12.27 11.58
CA TYR A 517 -0.29 -11.83 10.19
C TYR A 517 1.01 -11.08 9.90
N ALA A 518 1.45 -10.17 10.78
CA ALA A 518 2.68 -9.42 10.62
C ALA A 518 3.90 -10.36 10.53
N VAL A 519 4.01 -11.33 11.43
CA VAL A 519 5.10 -12.31 11.43
C VAL A 519 5.02 -13.29 10.25
N LEU A 520 3.81 -13.65 9.80
CA LEU A 520 3.60 -14.51 8.62
C LEU A 520 3.99 -13.82 7.31
N TRP A 521 3.84 -12.50 7.24
CA TRP A 521 4.07 -11.72 6.02
C TRP A 521 5.45 -11.08 5.97
N PHE A 522 6.06 -10.79 7.12
CA PHE A 522 7.35 -10.12 7.24
C PHE A 522 8.31 -10.94 8.09
N LYS A 523 9.53 -11.18 7.58
CA LYS A 523 10.60 -11.91 8.29
C LYS A 523 11.90 -11.10 8.29
N GLY A 524 12.70 -11.23 9.35
CA GLY A 524 14.05 -10.70 9.43
C GLY A 524 14.14 -9.23 9.90
N LYS A 525 14.94 -8.41 9.21
CA LYS A 525 15.42 -7.07 9.64
C LYS A 525 14.39 -5.94 9.66
N GLU A 526 13.15 -6.19 9.26
CA GLU A 526 12.12 -5.16 9.14
C GLU A 526 11.01 -5.33 10.19
N LEU A 527 11.20 -6.26 11.14
CA LEU A 527 10.17 -6.64 12.10
C LEU A 527 9.82 -5.46 13.03
N ASN A 528 10.81 -4.73 13.57
CA ASN A 528 10.54 -3.61 14.47
C ASN A 528 9.82 -2.48 13.73
N MET A 529 10.18 -2.20 12.48
CA MET A 529 9.47 -1.24 11.63
C MET A 529 8.02 -1.65 11.38
N VAL A 530 7.74 -2.93 11.10
CA VAL A 530 6.38 -3.43 10.86
C VAL A 530 5.51 -3.30 12.11
N PHE A 531 6.02 -3.70 13.28
CA PHE A 531 5.34 -3.47 14.55
C PHE A 531 5.14 -1.98 14.84
N GLY A 532 6.13 -1.13 14.51
CA GLY A 532 6.02 0.32 14.59
C GLY A 532 4.93 0.90 13.68
N LEU A 533 4.75 0.35 12.48
CA LEU A 533 3.71 0.76 11.53
C LEU A 533 2.31 0.30 11.98
N GLN A 534 2.18 -0.93 12.49
CA GLN A 534 0.93 -1.42 13.06
C GLN A 534 0.49 -0.54 14.23
N LEU A 535 1.44 -0.23 15.14
CA LEU A 535 1.19 0.65 16.26
C LEU A 535 0.82 2.07 15.80
N SER A 536 1.50 2.59 14.78
CA SER A 536 1.20 3.91 14.20
C SER A 536 -0.27 4.04 13.79
N VAL A 537 -0.79 3.06 13.04
CA VAL A 537 -2.19 3.05 12.61
C VAL A 537 -3.14 2.96 13.80
N ALA A 538 -2.81 2.13 14.80
CA ALA A 538 -3.60 2.04 16.03
C ALA A 538 -3.71 3.38 16.76
N ARG A 539 -2.58 4.07 16.94
CA ARG A 539 -2.53 5.36 17.65
C ARG A 539 -3.17 6.50 16.88
N LEU A 540 -3.16 6.47 15.55
CA LEU A 540 -3.94 7.42 14.74
C LEU A 540 -5.44 7.30 15.06
N GLY A 541 -5.96 6.07 15.17
CA GLY A 541 -7.36 5.85 15.56
C GLY A 541 -7.68 6.48 16.92
N SER A 542 -6.86 6.21 17.93
CA SER A 542 -7.02 6.79 19.27
C SER A 542 -6.91 8.33 19.28
N THR A 543 -6.01 8.91 18.48
CA THR A 543 -5.86 10.37 18.37
C THR A 543 -7.13 11.01 17.80
N VAL A 544 -7.64 10.47 16.69
CA VAL A 544 -8.88 10.93 16.07
C VAL A 544 -10.05 10.83 17.05
N ASN A 545 -10.10 9.77 17.85
CA ASN A 545 -11.13 9.59 18.87
C ASN A 545 -11.18 10.76 19.88
N PHE A 546 -10.04 11.16 20.45
CA PHE A 546 -9.99 12.25 21.42
C PHE A 546 -10.38 13.63 20.84
N TRP A 547 -10.15 13.85 19.55
CA TRP A 547 -10.52 15.10 18.88
C TRP A 547 -11.99 15.15 18.44
N VAL A 548 -12.59 14.00 18.14
CA VAL A 548 -13.87 13.97 17.42
C VAL A 548 -15.05 13.57 18.33
N MET A 549 -14.84 12.75 19.36
CA MET A 549 -15.97 12.23 20.15
C MET A 549 -16.73 13.31 20.92
N GLN A 550 -16.03 14.28 21.53
CA GLN A 550 -16.67 15.37 22.26
C GLN A 550 -17.51 16.27 21.32
N PRO A 551 -16.98 16.80 20.19
CA PRO A 551 -17.80 17.55 19.23
C PRO A 551 -19.00 16.77 18.68
N ILE A 552 -18.84 15.45 18.43
CA ILE A 552 -19.97 14.61 17.99
C ILE A 552 -21.02 14.52 19.08
N TYR A 553 -20.63 14.31 20.34
CA TYR A 553 -21.56 14.27 21.45
C TYR A 553 -22.31 15.60 21.61
N ASP A 554 -21.62 16.73 21.58
CA ASP A 554 -22.23 18.05 21.72
C ASP A 554 -23.23 18.35 20.59
N TYR A 555 -22.96 17.86 19.38
CA TYR A 555 -23.90 17.92 18.26
C TYR A 555 -25.10 16.98 18.44
N VAL A 556 -24.87 15.72 18.81
CA VAL A 556 -25.94 14.71 18.99
C VAL A 556 -26.87 15.09 20.13
N LYS A 557 -26.34 15.65 21.23
CA LYS A 557 -27.11 16.09 22.40
C LYS A 557 -28.17 17.13 22.06
N GLN A 558 -27.96 17.95 21.03
CA GLN A 558 -28.96 18.93 20.56
C GLN A 558 -30.23 18.28 20.02
N TYR A 559 -30.13 17.06 19.49
CA TYR A 559 -31.23 16.33 18.88
C TYR A 559 -31.77 15.20 19.76
N TYR A 560 -30.92 14.62 20.61
CA TYR A 560 -31.24 13.46 21.45
C TYR A 560 -30.73 13.65 22.88
N PRO A 561 -31.32 14.57 23.66
CA PRO A 561 -30.78 14.97 24.97
C PRO A 561 -30.69 13.84 25.99
N ASP A 562 -31.66 12.91 25.99
CA ASP A 562 -31.73 11.84 27.01
C ASP A 562 -30.90 10.60 26.64
N ASN A 563 -30.49 10.45 25.37
CA ASN A 563 -29.86 9.23 24.85
C ASN A 563 -28.55 9.52 24.09
N ALA A 564 -27.99 10.72 24.27
CA ALA A 564 -26.88 11.22 23.47
C ALA A 564 -25.67 10.28 23.52
N ILE A 565 -25.27 9.84 24.72
CA ILE A 565 -24.14 8.92 24.90
C ILE A 565 -24.32 7.60 24.14
N GLY A 566 -25.50 7.01 24.22
CA GLY A 566 -25.83 5.76 23.53
C GLY A 566 -25.76 5.89 22.01
N ILE A 567 -26.29 6.99 21.46
CA ILE A 567 -26.26 7.26 20.02
C ILE A 567 -24.84 7.53 19.54
N VAL A 568 -24.02 8.26 20.31
CA VAL A 568 -22.61 8.48 19.98
C VAL A 568 -21.85 7.15 19.98
N MET A 569 -22.09 6.27 20.96
CA MET A 569 -21.50 4.94 20.98
C MET A 569 -21.96 4.06 19.81
N LEU A 570 -23.22 4.21 19.37
CA LEU A 570 -23.74 3.53 18.18
C LEU A 570 -23.08 4.04 16.89
N LEU A 571 -22.87 5.35 16.76
CA LEU A 571 -22.12 5.94 15.65
C LEU A 571 -20.68 5.42 15.63
N ALA A 572 -20.04 5.27 16.80
CA ALA A 572 -18.72 4.66 16.90
C ALA A 572 -18.72 3.20 16.39
N ALA A 573 -19.81 2.45 16.50
CA ALA A 573 -19.90 1.08 15.95
C ALA A 573 -19.68 1.02 14.42
N SER A 574 -19.89 2.12 13.69
CA SER A 574 -19.59 2.20 12.26
C SER A 574 -18.09 1.97 11.96
N THR A 575 -17.17 2.32 12.86
CA THR A 575 -15.74 2.06 12.69
C THR A 575 -15.39 0.58 12.87
N CYS A 576 -16.14 -0.13 13.72
CA CYS A 576 -16.06 -1.60 13.84
C CYS A 576 -16.57 -2.28 12.57
N VAL A 577 -17.69 -1.82 12.00
CA VAL A 577 -18.21 -2.34 10.72
C VAL A 577 -17.20 -2.13 9.59
N PHE A 578 -16.59 -0.94 9.51
CA PHE A 578 -15.52 -0.67 8.56
C PHE A 578 -14.33 -1.62 8.74
N SER A 579 -13.95 -1.91 9.99
CA SER A 579 -12.85 -2.84 10.29
C SER A 579 -13.16 -4.28 9.89
N LEU A 580 -14.40 -4.72 10.10
CA LEU A 580 -14.89 -6.03 9.65
C LEU A 580 -14.84 -6.15 8.12
N LEU A 581 -15.27 -5.12 7.39
CA LEU A 581 -15.18 -5.09 5.92
C LEU A 581 -13.72 -5.19 5.45
N CYS A 582 -12.80 -4.46 6.09
CA CYS A 582 -11.38 -4.55 5.73
C CYS A 582 -10.78 -5.92 6.04
N ALA A 583 -11.19 -6.57 7.13
CA ALA A 583 -10.72 -7.92 7.46
C ALA A 583 -11.26 -9.00 6.52
N LEU A 584 -12.52 -8.87 6.07
CA LEU A 584 -13.06 -9.75 5.02
C LEU A 584 -12.25 -9.64 3.73
N ILE A 585 -11.85 -8.41 3.36
CA ILE A 585 -10.97 -8.16 2.22
C ILE A 585 -9.58 -8.77 2.46
N LEU A 586 -8.99 -8.60 3.64
CA LEU A 586 -7.70 -9.18 4.01
C LEU A 586 -7.74 -10.72 3.97
N GLY A 587 -8.78 -11.33 4.51
CA GLY A 587 -8.99 -12.79 4.47
C GLY A 587 -9.14 -13.31 3.04
N TRP A 588 -9.80 -12.55 2.16
CA TRP A 588 -9.84 -12.86 0.73
C TRP A 588 -8.47 -12.73 0.05
N MET A 589 -7.71 -11.68 0.36
CA MET A 589 -6.36 -11.45 -0.14
C MET A 589 -5.41 -12.58 0.28
N ASP A 590 -5.45 -12.99 1.55
CA ASP A 590 -4.61 -14.06 2.07
C ASP A 590 -4.98 -15.41 1.44
N LYS A 591 -6.28 -15.73 1.27
CA LYS A 591 -6.76 -16.94 0.56
C LYS A 591 -6.35 -16.98 -0.91
N ARG A 592 -6.18 -15.80 -1.51
CA ARG A 592 -5.65 -15.68 -2.87
C ARG A 592 -4.14 -15.85 -2.87
N ALA A 593 -3.42 -15.26 -1.92
CA ALA A 593 -1.98 -15.36 -1.79
C ALA A 593 -1.51 -16.80 -1.54
N GLU A 594 -2.18 -17.56 -0.66
CA GLU A 594 -1.87 -18.96 -0.39
C GLU A 594 -1.99 -19.83 -1.65
N ARG A 595 -3.09 -19.66 -2.41
CA ARG A 595 -3.29 -20.38 -3.68
C ARG A 595 -2.24 -20.05 -4.73
N ILE A 596 -1.80 -18.80 -4.79
CA ILE A 596 -0.79 -18.34 -5.78
C ILE A 596 0.62 -18.77 -5.38
N LEU A 597 0.93 -18.73 -4.08
CA LEU A 597 2.28 -18.96 -3.56
C LEU A 597 2.56 -20.43 -3.19
N ARG A 598 1.56 -21.33 -3.28
CA ARG A 598 1.65 -22.72 -2.79
C ARG A 598 2.31 -22.80 -1.41
N ARG A 599 1.85 -21.95 -0.48
CA ARG A 599 2.34 -21.96 0.89
C ARG A 599 1.92 -23.29 1.52
N ASP A 600 2.89 -24.17 1.73
CA ASP A 600 2.69 -25.42 2.43
C ASP A 600 2.50 -25.09 3.92
N ILE A 601 1.25 -25.07 4.38
CA ILE A 601 0.92 -24.66 5.76
C ILE A 601 1.38 -25.70 6.80
N ASN A 602 1.84 -26.89 6.37
CA ASN A 602 2.30 -27.95 7.28
C ASN A 602 3.79 -28.29 7.13
N SER A 603 4.66 -27.29 7.23
CA SER A 603 6.10 -27.53 7.42
C SER A 603 6.61 -27.04 8.78
N LYS A 604 6.31 -27.83 9.83
CA LYS A 604 7.22 -28.25 10.91
C LYS A 604 6.41 -28.90 12.05
N GLY A 605 6.65 -30.18 12.28
CA GLY A 605 5.84 -31.09 13.10
C GLY A 605 6.03 -31.00 14.62
N GLU A 606 6.22 -29.83 15.20
CA GLU A 606 6.21 -29.67 16.66
C GLU A 606 5.15 -28.67 17.09
N VAL A 607 4.20 -29.14 17.88
CA VAL A 607 3.09 -28.35 18.41
C VAL A 607 3.46 -27.87 19.81
N ALA A 608 3.47 -26.56 20.03
CA ALA A 608 3.67 -25.96 21.34
C ALA A 608 2.69 -26.54 22.38
N LYS A 609 3.21 -26.89 23.55
CA LYS A 609 2.43 -27.32 24.71
C LYS A 609 2.43 -26.21 25.75
N LEU A 610 1.34 -26.08 26.50
CA LEU A 610 1.21 -25.10 27.60
C LEU A 610 2.31 -25.27 28.67
N SER A 611 2.83 -26.48 28.84
CA SER A 611 3.97 -26.78 29.71
C SER A 611 5.27 -26.07 29.30
N ASP A 612 5.41 -25.70 28.03
CA ASP A 612 6.66 -25.18 27.48
C ASP A 612 7.00 -23.79 28.02
N ILE A 613 6.03 -23.07 28.60
CA ILE A 613 6.28 -21.77 29.24
C ILE A 613 7.29 -21.85 30.38
N THR A 614 7.37 -23.01 31.05
CA THR A 614 8.34 -23.26 32.13
C THR A 614 9.78 -23.31 31.62
N THR A 615 9.98 -23.44 30.31
CA THR A 615 11.31 -23.49 29.68
C THR A 615 11.85 -22.10 29.32
N PHE A 616 11.05 -21.03 29.47
CA PHE A 616 11.47 -19.68 29.14
C PHE A 616 12.53 -19.13 30.10
N LYS A 617 13.56 -18.52 29.52
CA LYS A 617 14.68 -17.93 30.25
C LYS A 617 14.25 -16.73 31.09
N ILE A 618 15.01 -16.42 32.13
CA ILE A 618 14.79 -15.26 33.00
C ILE A 618 14.62 -13.94 32.24
N THR A 619 15.29 -13.78 31.09
CA THR A 619 15.15 -12.63 30.20
C THR A 619 13.71 -12.41 29.75
N PHE A 620 12.99 -13.48 29.39
CA PHE A 620 11.59 -13.40 28.99
C PHE A 620 10.72 -12.89 30.13
N TRP A 621 10.88 -13.47 31.32
CA TRP A 621 10.12 -13.05 32.50
C TRP A 621 10.35 -11.59 32.87
N MET A 622 11.60 -11.11 32.77
CA MET A 622 11.89 -9.69 33.00
C MET A 622 11.26 -8.79 31.91
N VAL A 623 11.27 -9.20 30.64
CA VAL A 623 10.57 -8.49 29.55
C VAL A 623 9.07 -8.42 29.82
N SER A 624 8.46 -9.51 30.30
CA SER A 624 7.05 -9.53 30.70
C SER A 624 6.78 -8.56 31.86
N VAL A 625 7.65 -8.50 32.87
CA VAL A 625 7.53 -7.54 33.99
C VAL A 625 7.59 -6.11 33.49
N ILE A 626 8.54 -5.77 32.60
CA ILE A 626 8.65 -4.43 31.99
C ILE A 626 7.38 -4.12 31.20
N CYS A 627 6.86 -5.08 30.43
CA CYS A 627 5.62 -4.94 29.68
C CYS A 627 4.47 -4.53 30.60
N VAL A 628 4.21 -5.29 31.66
CA VAL A 628 3.13 -4.94 32.61
C VAL A 628 3.40 -3.58 33.23
N ALA A 629 4.54 -3.43 33.91
CA ALA A 629 4.83 -2.28 34.74
C ALA A 629 4.86 -0.96 33.95
N TYR A 630 5.31 -0.97 32.70
CA TYR A 630 5.28 0.21 31.85
C TYR A 630 3.88 0.52 31.30
N TYR A 631 3.16 -0.48 30.78
CA TYR A 631 1.87 -0.21 30.15
C TYR A 631 0.79 0.18 31.16
N VAL A 632 0.86 -0.32 32.39
CA VAL A 632 -0.07 0.07 33.47
C VAL A 632 0.17 1.49 34.00
N SER A 633 1.30 2.13 33.68
CA SER A 633 1.51 3.55 33.97
C SER A 633 1.04 4.48 32.84
N ILE A 634 0.87 3.94 31.62
CA ILE A 634 0.48 4.73 30.45
C ILE A 634 -1.03 4.68 30.18
N PHE A 635 -1.61 3.48 30.05
CA PHE A 635 -3.01 3.35 29.62
C PHE A 635 -4.01 3.85 30.65
N PRO A 636 -3.89 3.53 31.95
CA PRO A 636 -4.76 4.11 32.97
C PRO A 636 -4.59 5.63 33.09
N PHE A 637 -3.37 6.14 32.91
CA PHE A 637 -3.10 7.57 32.86
C PHE A 637 -3.86 8.23 31.70
N ILE A 638 -3.77 7.71 30.47
CA ILE A 638 -4.52 8.24 29.33
C ILE A 638 -6.04 8.17 29.56
N ALA A 639 -6.54 7.09 30.16
CA ALA A 639 -7.96 6.93 30.46
C ALA A 639 -8.49 8.01 31.44
N LEU A 640 -7.66 8.46 32.37
CA LEU A 640 -7.97 9.47 33.38
C LEU A 640 -7.37 10.85 33.08
N GLY A 641 -6.64 10.98 31.97
CA GLY A 641 -5.79 12.13 31.66
C GLY A 641 -6.58 13.41 31.46
N LYS A 642 -7.80 13.32 30.91
CA LYS A 642 -8.71 14.47 30.77
C LYS A 642 -8.97 15.12 32.13
N GLY A 643 -9.39 14.33 33.12
CA GLY A 643 -9.62 14.80 34.49
C GLY A 643 -8.36 15.37 35.14
N PHE A 644 -7.21 14.69 34.97
CA PHE A 644 -5.92 15.18 35.45
C PHE A 644 -5.56 16.57 34.92
N PHE A 645 -5.66 16.79 33.60
CA PHE A 645 -5.30 18.08 33.00
C PHE A 645 -6.30 19.18 33.34
N MET A 646 -7.57 18.85 33.48
CA MET A 646 -8.59 19.79 33.95
C MET A 646 -8.30 20.24 35.38
N GLU A 647 -8.10 19.30 36.30
CA GLU A 647 -7.91 19.59 37.72
C GLU A 647 -6.58 20.30 37.99
N LYS A 648 -5.49 19.77 37.42
CA LYS A 648 -4.15 20.28 37.73
C LYS A 648 -3.78 21.55 36.99
N PHE A 649 -4.12 21.63 35.71
CA PHE A 649 -3.70 22.72 34.83
C PHE A 649 -4.83 23.71 34.52
N ASN A 650 -6.02 23.52 35.10
CA ASN A 650 -7.21 24.34 34.87
C ASN A 650 -7.58 24.46 33.39
N LEU A 651 -7.35 23.39 32.61
CA LEU A 651 -7.65 23.39 31.18
C LEU A 651 -9.13 23.11 30.92
N PRO A 652 -9.75 23.71 29.89
CA PRO A 652 -11.08 23.35 29.48
C PRO A 652 -11.12 21.90 28.92
N PRO A 653 -12.27 21.21 28.94
CA PRO A 653 -12.38 19.80 28.55
C PRO A 653 -11.83 19.45 27.16
N GLU A 654 -12.01 20.33 26.17
CA GLU A 654 -11.48 20.12 24.81
C GLU A 654 -9.96 20.25 24.77
N GLU A 655 -9.39 21.23 25.46
CA GLU A 655 -7.94 21.43 25.51
C GLU A 655 -7.26 20.32 26.31
N ALA A 656 -7.88 19.86 27.41
CA ALA A 656 -7.43 18.68 28.15
C ALA A 656 -7.38 17.43 27.26
N ASN A 657 -8.40 17.20 26.41
CA ASN A 657 -8.39 16.12 25.43
C ASN A 657 -7.29 16.31 24.37
N ASN A 658 -7.05 17.55 23.91
CA ASN A 658 -5.98 17.86 22.98
C ASN A 658 -4.60 17.54 23.57
N VAL A 659 -4.34 17.93 24.82
CA VAL A 659 -3.11 17.59 25.54
C VAL A 659 -2.98 16.08 25.70
N ASN A 660 -4.06 15.41 26.10
CA ASN A 660 -4.07 13.97 26.32
C ASN A 660 -3.76 13.18 25.03
N SER A 661 -4.27 13.64 23.88
CA SER A 661 -4.07 12.98 22.59
C SER A 661 -2.67 13.12 22.02
N ILE A 662 -1.85 14.08 22.51
CA ILE A 662 -0.47 14.28 22.05
C ILE A 662 0.38 13.02 22.17
N LEU A 663 0.21 12.23 23.24
CA LEU A 663 0.95 10.98 23.41
C LEU A 663 0.73 10.05 22.21
N TYR A 664 -0.53 9.89 21.80
CA TYR A 664 -0.90 9.05 20.66
C TYR A 664 -0.56 9.70 19.31
N LEU A 665 -0.68 11.02 19.17
CA LEU A 665 -0.31 11.73 17.95
C LEU A 665 1.19 11.60 17.66
N ILE A 666 2.02 11.84 18.67
CA ILE A 666 3.47 11.66 18.55
C ILE A 666 3.78 10.19 18.26
N SER A 667 3.13 9.25 18.94
CA SER A 667 3.35 7.83 18.70
C SER A 667 2.92 7.34 17.32
N ALA A 668 1.84 7.91 16.76
CA ALA A 668 1.43 7.66 15.39
C ALA A 668 2.54 7.98 14.38
N VAL A 669 3.36 9.00 14.62
CA VAL A 669 4.42 9.40 13.69
C VAL A 669 5.77 8.78 14.04
N ALA A 670 6.09 8.71 15.34
CA ALA A 670 7.42 8.33 15.81
C ALA A 670 7.65 6.82 15.85
N SER A 671 6.63 5.99 16.07
CA SER A 671 6.80 4.53 16.21
C SER A 671 7.43 3.84 14.98
N PRO A 672 7.04 4.16 13.73
CA PRO A 672 7.72 3.61 12.55
C PRO A 672 9.18 4.07 12.44
N LEU A 673 9.47 5.32 12.81
CA LEU A 673 10.81 5.91 12.76
C LEU A 673 11.73 5.25 13.78
N PHE A 674 11.27 5.10 15.03
CA PHE A 674 12.03 4.41 16.05
C PHE A 674 12.18 2.93 15.74
N GLY A 675 11.14 2.25 15.25
CA GLY A 675 11.25 0.87 14.75
C GLY A 675 12.39 0.71 13.74
N PHE A 676 12.46 1.61 12.74
CA PHE A 676 13.55 1.62 11.77
C PHE A 676 14.93 1.93 12.38
N ILE A 677 15.02 2.90 13.30
CA ILE A 677 16.27 3.25 13.98
C ILE A 677 16.77 2.07 14.81
N ILE A 678 15.89 1.39 15.55
CA ILE A 678 16.21 0.23 16.37
C ILE A 678 16.62 -0.95 15.47
N ASP A 679 15.92 -1.21 14.36
CA ASP A 679 16.32 -2.23 13.38
C ASP A 679 17.75 -2.01 12.85
N LYS A 680 18.15 -0.75 12.68
CA LYS A 680 19.49 -0.37 12.19
C LYS A 680 20.57 -0.40 13.28
N THR A 681 20.23 0.05 14.49
CA THR A 681 21.19 0.24 15.59
C THR A 681 21.32 -1.00 16.47
N GLY A 682 20.30 -1.86 16.55
CA GLY A 682 20.20 -2.90 17.56
C GLY A 682 19.91 -2.29 18.94
N HIS A 683 20.59 -2.79 19.97
CA HIS A 683 20.57 -2.24 21.32
C HIS A 683 19.18 -2.11 21.96
N ASN A 684 18.31 -3.12 21.76
CA ASN A 684 16.92 -3.09 22.24
C ASN A 684 16.81 -2.77 23.74
N VAL A 685 17.68 -3.37 24.57
CA VAL A 685 17.63 -3.16 26.03
C VAL A 685 17.96 -1.70 26.40
N ASP A 686 18.87 -1.08 25.66
CA ASP A 686 19.29 0.31 25.88
C ASP A 686 18.17 1.29 25.47
N TRP A 687 17.49 1.01 24.36
CA TRP A 687 16.31 1.77 23.93
C TRP A 687 15.15 1.65 24.93
N ILE A 688 14.89 0.45 25.46
CA ILE A 688 13.92 0.25 26.54
C ILE A 688 14.34 1.06 27.78
N PHE A 689 15.62 1.10 28.11
CA PHE A 689 16.13 1.85 29.27
C PHE A 689 15.90 3.35 29.12
N LEU A 690 16.24 3.89 27.95
CA LEU A 690 15.98 5.29 27.61
C LEU A 690 14.50 5.62 27.69
N ALA A 691 13.64 4.75 27.15
CA ALA A 691 12.20 4.95 27.16
C ALA A 691 11.62 4.97 28.58
N VAL A 692 11.94 3.97 29.41
CA VAL A 692 11.45 3.92 30.80
C VAL A 692 11.92 5.13 31.59
N SER A 693 13.20 5.50 31.48
CA SER A 693 13.76 6.66 32.17
C SER A 693 13.11 7.97 31.73
N SER A 694 12.88 8.14 30.43
CA SER A 694 12.27 9.35 29.86
C SER A 694 10.79 9.45 30.25
N THR A 695 10.07 8.33 30.31
CA THR A 695 8.68 8.28 30.80
C THR A 695 8.59 8.61 32.28
N MET A 696 9.52 8.13 33.12
CA MET A 696 9.61 8.55 34.53
C MET A 696 9.83 10.06 34.64
N GLY A 697 10.70 10.62 33.80
CA GLY A 697 10.92 12.06 33.72
C GLY A 697 9.66 12.81 33.30
N ALA A 698 8.89 12.30 32.34
CA ALA A 698 7.63 12.89 31.89
C ALA A 698 6.57 12.91 33.00
N HIS A 699 6.33 11.78 33.69
CA HIS A 699 5.42 11.74 34.84
C HIS A 699 5.90 12.67 35.95
N SER A 700 7.20 12.68 36.28
CA SER A 700 7.75 13.58 37.30
C SER A 700 7.55 15.05 36.95
N LEU A 701 7.75 15.42 35.67
CA LEU A 701 7.50 16.76 35.17
C LEU A 701 6.03 17.14 35.32
N LEU A 702 5.13 16.26 34.88
CA LEU A 702 3.67 16.44 35.00
C LEU A 702 3.22 16.48 36.46
N THR A 703 3.91 15.81 37.39
CA THR A 703 3.51 15.67 38.80
C THR A 703 4.04 16.79 39.69
N PHE A 704 5.30 17.16 39.56
CA PHE A 704 5.96 18.04 40.52
C PHE A 704 6.18 19.45 40.00
N THR A 705 5.77 19.75 38.76
CA THR A 705 5.95 21.07 38.16
C THR A 705 4.65 21.57 37.53
N MET A 706 4.62 22.87 37.21
CA MET A 706 3.59 23.51 36.38
C MET A 706 4.12 23.85 34.98
N VAL A 707 5.16 23.14 34.52
CA VAL A 707 5.64 23.27 33.14
C VAL A 707 4.49 22.88 32.20
N ASN A 708 4.39 23.59 31.08
CA ASN A 708 3.35 23.36 30.08
C ASN A 708 3.19 21.85 29.79
N PRO A 709 1.97 21.28 29.95
CA PRO A 709 1.76 19.84 29.95
C PRO A 709 2.04 19.17 28.60
N TYR A 710 2.02 19.94 27.50
CA TYR A 710 2.44 19.44 26.19
C TYR A 710 3.90 18.95 26.19
N VAL A 711 4.78 19.55 27.00
CA VAL A 711 6.19 19.11 27.10
C VAL A 711 6.25 17.69 27.67
N GLY A 712 5.56 17.44 28.79
CA GLY A 712 5.49 16.11 29.40
C GLY A 712 4.88 15.09 28.44
N MET A 713 3.79 15.45 27.76
CA MET A 713 3.09 14.55 26.84
C MET A 713 3.87 14.24 25.56
N VAL A 714 4.65 15.19 25.03
CA VAL A 714 5.55 14.93 23.89
C VAL A 714 6.66 13.97 24.31
N ILE A 715 7.29 14.20 25.47
CA ILE A 715 8.34 13.30 25.99
C ILE A 715 7.76 11.90 26.19
N MET A 716 6.57 11.80 26.80
CA MET A 716 5.90 10.53 27.02
C MET A 716 5.52 9.82 25.70
N GLY A 717 5.03 10.56 24.70
CA GLY A 717 4.73 10.03 23.37
C GLY A 717 5.96 9.49 22.63
N LEU A 718 7.08 10.20 22.69
CA LEU A 718 8.36 9.72 22.13
C LEU A 718 8.84 8.46 22.86
N SER A 719 8.80 8.48 24.19
CA SER A 719 9.25 7.36 25.03
C SER A 719 8.40 6.11 24.82
N TYR A 720 7.07 6.26 24.78
CA TYR A 720 6.14 5.19 24.45
C TYR A 720 6.42 4.58 23.07
N SER A 721 6.74 5.41 22.08
CA SER A 721 7.10 4.94 20.72
C SER A 721 8.37 4.10 20.73
N VAL A 722 9.41 4.56 21.43
CA VAL A 722 10.68 3.82 21.58
C VAL A 722 10.43 2.48 22.26
N LEU A 723 9.70 2.47 23.37
CA LEU A 723 9.45 1.24 24.13
C LEU A 723 8.65 0.23 23.32
N ALA A 724 7.53 0.65 22.72
CA ALA A 724 6.66 -0.27 22.00
C ALA A 724 7.33 -0.85 20.74
N SER A 725 8.16 -0.06 20.06
CA SER A 725 8.96 -0.51 18.90
C SER A 725 10.14 -1.42 19.27
N SER A 726 10.54 -1.50 20.54
CA SER A 726 11.68 -2.31 20.99
C SER A 726 11.28 -3.53 21.81
N LEU A 727 10.31 -3.40 22.72
CA LEU A 727 9.94 -4.42 23.70
C LEU A 727 9.24 -5.63 23.09
N TRP A 728 8.23 -5.41 22.23
CA TRP A 728 7.48 -6.52 21.62
C TRP A 728 8.36 -7.36 20.68
N PRO A 729 9.14 -6.77 19.77
CA PRO A 729 10.04 -7.57 18.95
C PRO A 729 11.13 -8.30 19.73
N LEU A 730 11.55 -7.79 20.89
CA LEU A 730 12.50 -8.48 21.78
C LEU A 730 11.98 -9.86 22.22
N VAL A 731 10.66 -10.03 22.37
CA VAL A 731 10.04 -11.34 22.66
C VAL A 731 10.37 -12.35 21.56
N ALA A 732 10.31 -11.94 20.29
CA ALA A 732 10.65 -12.80 19.16
C ALA A 732 12.16 -13.10 19.04
N LEU A 733 13.02 -12.27 19.64
CA LEU A 733 14.46 -12.52 19.66
C LEU A 733 14.90 -13.49 20.77
N ILE A 734 14.11 -13.64 21.83
CA ILE A 734 14.45 -14.46 23.01
C ILE A 734 13.74 -15.81 23.04
N VAL A 735 12.62 -15.95 22.34
CA VAL A 735 11.80 -17.18 22.29
C VAL A 735 11.96 -17.87 20.94
N PRO A 736 12.11 -19.22 20.89
CA PRO A 736 12.14 -19.97 19.64
C PRO A 736 10.89 -19.76 18.77
N GLU A 737 11.05 -19.82 17.45
CA GLU A 737 9.96 -19.55 16.48
C GLU A 737 8.68 -20.36 16.73
N TYR A 738 8.81 -21.64 17.11
CA TYR A 738 7.67 -22.54 17.34
C TYR A 738 6.88 -22.24 18.63
N GLN A 739 7.42 -21.40 19.53
CA GLN A 739 6.80 -21.00 20.81
C GLN A 739 6.36 -19.53 20.81
N LEU A 740 6.52 -18.80 19.70
CA LEU A 740 6.24 -17.36 19.64
C LEU A 740 4.78 -17.02 19.97
N GLY A 741 3.82 -17.80 19.43
CA GLY A 741 2.40 -17.60 19.71
C GLY A 741 2.08 -17.71 21.21
N THR A 742 2.63 -18.73 21.89
CA THR A 742 2.48 -18.93 23.34
C THR A 742 3.13 -17.80 24.14
N ALA A 743 4.31 -17.35 23.74
CA ALA A 743 5.02 -16.25 24.41
C ALA A 743 4.30 -14.91 24.29
N TYR A 744 3.84 -14.53 23.10
CA TYR A 744 3.06 -13.31 22.90
C TYR A 744 1.71 -13.38 23.62
N GLY A 745 1.02 -14.53 23.55
CA GLY A 745 -0.24 -14.75 24.26
C GLY A 745 -0.09 -14.62 25.78
N PHE A 746 1.01 -15.13 26.35
CA PHE A 746 1.31 -14.96 27.77
C PHE A 746 1.61 -13.51 28.15
N CYS A 747 2.51 -12.84 27.43
CA CYS A 747 2.83 -11.42 27.66
C CYS A 747 1.58 -10.54 27.63
N GLN A 748 0.68 -10.79 26.68
CA GLN A 748 -0.56 -10.03 26.54
C GLN A 748 -1.57 -10.38 27.65
N SER A 749 -1.64 -11.63 28.09
CA SER A 749 -2.46 -12.07 29.23
C SER A 749 -2.05 -11.37 30.53
N ILE A 750 -0.77 -11.39 30.88
CA ILE A 750 -0.29 -10.77 32.13
C ILE A 750 -0.36 -9.24 32.08
N GLN A 751 -0.16 -8.63 30.90
CA GLN A 751 -0.40 -7.21 30.68
C GLN A 751 -1.88 -6.85 30.92
N ASN A 752 -2.81 -7.63 30.37
CA ASN A 752 -4.25 -7.42 30.57
C ASN A 752 -4.66 -7.61 32.04
N LEU A 753 -4.05 -8.54 32.77
CA LEU A 753 -4.24 -8.67 34.21
C LEU A 753 -3.80 -7.40 34.95
N GLY A 754 -2.61 -6.89 34.62
CA GLY A 754 -2.11 -5.63 35.17
C GLY A 754 -3.04 -4.47 34.86
N LEU A 755 -3.46 -4.32 33.60
CA LEU A 755 -4.38 -3.25 33.18
C LEU A 755 -5.74 -3.37 33.87
N ALA A 756 -6.30 -4.57 34.01
CA ALA A 756 -7.56 -4.80 34.70
C ALA A 756 -7.51 -4.29 36.15
N ILE A 757 -6.45 -4.68 36.89
CA ILE A 757 -6.31 -4.35 38.32
C ILE A 757 -5.92 -2.88 38.49
N VAL A 758 -4.83 -2.44 37.84
CA VAL A 758 -4.25 -1.11 38.05
C VAL A 758 -5.19 0.00 37.60
N THR A 759 -6.00 -0.21 36.57
CA THR A 759 -6.99 0.80 36.13
C THR A 759 -8.07 1.04 37.19
N ILE A 760 -8.56 -0.02 37.86
CA ILE A 760 -9.53 0.13 38.97
C ILE A 760 -8.87 0.79 40.17
N LEU A 761 -7.65 0.37 40.54
CA LEU A 761 -6.90 0.99 41.62
C LEU A 761 -6.65 2.48 41.35
N SER A 762 -6.41 2.85 40.10
CA SER A 762 -6.24 4.24 39.67
C SER A 762 -7.49 5.07 39.96
N GLY A 763 -8.67 4.58 39.59
CA GLY A 763 -9.94 5.23 39.92
C GLY A 763 -10.18 5.33 41.43
N LEU A 764 -9.87 4.27 42.18
CA LEU A 764 -10.00 4.24 43.64
C LEU A 764 -9.08 5.26 44.33
N ILE A 765 -7.85 5.43 43.82
CA ILE A 765 -6.90 6.43 44.35
C ILE A 765 -7.47 7.84 44.14
N VAL A 766 -7.99 8.15 42.94
CA VAL A 766 -8.59 9.46 42.65
C VAL A 766 -9.81 9.72 43.55
N ASP A 767 -10.73 8.76 43.65
CA ASP A 767 -11.93 8.91 44.48
C ASP A 767 -11.59 9.10 45.98
N LYS A 768 -10.63 8.31 46.51
CA LYS A 768 -10.19 8.44 47.92
C LYS A 768 -9.36 9.68 48.19
N SER A 769 -8.71 10.23 47.18
CA SER A 769 -7.94 11.48 47.28
C SER A 769 -8.81 12.71 47.00
N HIS A 770 -10.14 12.56 46.97
CA HIS A 770 -11.09 13.64 46.71
C HIS A 770 -10.83 14.38 45.39
N GLY A 771 -10.41 13.66 44.35
CA GLY A 771 -10.10 14.22 43.04
C GLY A 771 -8.65 14.67 42.87
N ASP A 772 -7.79 14.55 43.89
CA ASP A 772 -6.36 14.84 43.74
C ASP A 772 -5.63 13.73 42.97
N TYR A 773 -5.12 14.09 41.80
CA TYR A 773 -4.40 13.20 40.90
C TYR A 773 -2.90 13.06 41.22
N VAL A 774 -2.34 13.83 42.16
CA VAL A 774 -0.92 13.73 42.53
C VAL A 774 -0.57 12.33 43.05
N TRP A 775 -1.43 11.75 43.91
CA TRP A 775 -1.23 10.39 44.41
C TRP A 775 -1.34 9.34 43.31
N LEU A 776 -2.15 9.60 42.29
CA LEU A 776 -2.26 8.73 41.13
C LEU A 776 -0.97 8.74 40.30
N GLU A 777 -0.38 9.90 40.06
CA GLU A 777 0.90 10.01 39.37
C GLU A 777 2.06 9.36 40.15
N VAL A 778 2.11 9.55 41.47
CA VAL A 778 3.11 8.88 42.34
C VAL A 778 2.96 7.37 42.26
N PHE A 779 1.73 6.87 42.19
CA PHE A 779 1.45 5.45 41.98
C PHE A 779 1.98 4.94 40.63
N TYR A 780 1.84 5.71 39.55
CA TYR A 780 2.43 5.38 38.25
C TYR A 780 3.97 5.42 38.24
N LEU A 781 4.59 6.37 38.95
CA LEU A 781 6.04 6.41 39.14
C LEU A 781 6.56 5.17 39.88
N GLY A 782 5.78 4.64 40.83
CA GLY A 782 6.08 3.36 41.50
C GLY A 782 6.16 2.20 40.52
N TRP A 783 5.19 2.07 39.61
CA TRP A 783 5.22 1.05 38.55
C TRP A 783 6.39 1.23 37.58
N LEU A 784 6.69 2.46 37.16
CA LEU A 784 7.83 2.71 36.30
C LEU A 784 9.17 2.39 36.97
N THR A 785 9.26 2.54 38.30
CA THR A 785 10.42 2.10 39.08
C THR A 785 10.61 0.58 39.00
N ILE A 786 9.52 -0.20 39.05
CA ILE A 786 9.56 -1.66 38.83
C ILE A 786 10.08 -1.98 37.43
N ALA A 787 9.57 -1.29 36.40
CA ALA A 787 10.05 -1.45 35.02
C ALA A 787 11.54 -1.11 34.88
N PHE A 788 12.01 -0.05 35.53
CA PHE A 788 13.40 0.39 35.52
C PHE A 788 14.33 -0.64 36.17
N VAL A 789 13.94 -1.18 37.33
CA VAL A 789 14.69 -2.23 38.03
C VAL A 789 14.76 -3.50 37.18
N ALA A 790 13.63 -3.97 36.64
CA ALA A 790 13.60 -5.14 35.77
C ALA A 790 14.48 -4.95 34.53
N ASN A 791 14.47 -3.77 33.92
CA ASN A 791 15.33 -3.47 32.78
C ASN A 791 16.81 -3.41 33.14
N THR A 792 17.15 -2.89 34.33
CA THR A 792 18.52 -2.92 34.86
C THR A 792 19.02 -4.35 35.04
N VAL A 793 18.16 -5.27 35.51
CA VAL A 793 18.47 -6.69 35.62
C VAL A 793 18.76 -7.30 34.23
N ILE A 794 17.92 -7.02 33.22
CA ILE A 794 18.17 -7.48 31.83
C ILE A 794 19.50 -6.93 31.31
N TYR A 795 19.77 -5.65 31.53
CA TYR A 795 20.99 -4.99 31.07
C TYR A 795 22.25 -5.64 31.65
N VAL A 796 22.27 -5.90 32.96
CA VAL A 796 23.37 -6.58 33.65
C VAL A 796 23.51 -8.02 33.15
N TYR A 797 22.38 -8.72 32.96
CA TYR A 797 22.36 -10.09 32.45
C TYR A 797 22.91 -10.17 31.01
N ASP A 798 22.45 -9.32 30.10
CA ASP A 798 22.86 -9.31 28.69
C ASP A 798 24.36 -9.01 28.55
N ARG A 799 24.87 -8.04 29.32
CA ARG A 799 26.32 -7.74 29.38
C ARG A 799 27.14 -8.95 29.82
N LYS A 800 26.65 -9.74 30.78
CA LYS A 800 27.31 -10.99 31.22
C LYS A 800 27.22 -12.09 30.15
N THR A 801 26.19 -12.11 29.31
CA THR A 801 25.97 -13.12 28.26
C THR A 801 26.41 -12.69 26.85
N LYS A 802 27.51 -11.91 26.74
CA LYS A 802 28.11 -11.43 25.47
C LYS A 802 27.26 -10.44 24.64
N GLY A 803 26.23 -9.84 25.23
CA GLY A 803 25.45 -8.75 24.63
C GLY A 803 24.60 -9.16 23.43
N ASN A 804 23.99 -10.35 23.46
CA ASN A 804 23.27 -10.89 22.31
C ASN A 804 21.94 -10.15 22.06
N LEU A 805 21.28 -9.63 23.10
CA LEU A 805 20.00 -8.92 22.97
C LEU A 805 20.17 -7.52 22.37
N ASN A 806 21.36 -6.95 22.55
CA ASN A 806 21.75 -5.65 22.00
C ASN A 806 22.39 -5.72 20.61
N ARG A 807 22.56 -6.92 20.03
CA ARG A 807 23.03 -7.05 18.65
C ARG A 807 21.88 -6.79 17.67
N ALA A 808 22.16 -6.04 16.60
CA ALA A 808 21.25 -5.96 15.48
C ALA A 808 21.04 -7.37 14.87
N PRO A 809 19.82 -7.72 14.40
CA PRO A 809 19.56 -9.03 13.81
C PRO A 809 20.57 -9.34 12.68
N THR A 810 21.33 -10.42 12.85
CA THR A 810 22.23 -10.93 11.81
C THR A 810 21.45 -11.76 10.80
N LYS A 811 21.85 -11.73 9.53
CA LYS A 811 21.16 -12.48 8.47
C LYS A 811 21.29 -13.97 8.72
N THR A 812 20.22 -14.62 9.13
CA THR A 812 19.98 -16.05 8.85
C THR A 812 19.21 -16.18 7.56
#